data_AF-A0A8T2JRQ5-F1
#
_entry.id   AF-A0A8T2JRQ5-F1
#
_cell.length_a   1.000
_cell.length_b   1.000
_cell.length_c   1.000
_cell.angle_alpha   90.00
_cell.angle_beta   90.00
_cell.angle_gamma   90.00
#
_symmetry.space_group_name_H-M   'P 1'
#
loop_
_entity.id
_entity.type
_entity.pdbx_description
1 polymer ?
#
loop_
_entity_poly.entity_id
_entity_poly.type
_entity_poly.pdbx_seq_one_letter_code
_entity_poly.pdbx_strand_id
1 'polypeptide(L)'
;MADESRQNKLASARRKLKEFQQQKTTPPGPAGVKKKKKLREPGSHPNTPARLSPDPALLENDSNVCEADTLEEDDSKHCKPPTDHSNPLSQQNECDGHNVKQESRSLSSTDSLRQLSEQLNGLVSQSNSYVNGENVISTSSPELESRFQELAVALDSSNLTNKQLNTKIEELKQQNQEIVDQLEKEKKSFDHKFSKEQAALREQLQVHIQTIGILVSEKSELQTALSHTQQAARQKGAESEDLALRLQSTRQRVTELERTLSSISAQQKQAEKLNKELEKERDGLRLDSLKNSKSNEELKQQNSELSEKLRTLISENTAMKLEAGDLIKKLEMAELMIQQFSSQTGTPDTNQQLRIVLEERDQLGAQLTQMSDSLQQLRVERDQYVEKLKEEGAVWQERVQLLSEQIKTLGQEKQAAQAQVEQLETRVTELLLASAAEPTDSEPAPPAGPSEAELALRQEVEQLQQDFNALKARYQTQVQDNSQLSRLNQEQEERLLELEKTVERQNEDNVDKQQILENMQSDKATISRALTQNRQLKEHLAELQNGFVKLTNENMELTTGLQSEQHVKKELAKKLGQLQEKLGDYKEQLSAKEQEIQLLQSHRDEISAHLQQYSAAYQQLSIEREEIQRQYLLQAQLMDRLQHEEVQGKVSAEMHLKELQQSRENLEVLARENQELRAQVLQIRSEPDSRVLNRMEGDGVESKVYEDEIPKTSLVIPDDFESREEMVTFVTSAISKLQGEREEVERQLTEQRRYCQDLLHQLSEIRMQKSSGALNHTSDLSADSIPREVYDALQSAMEKLQLRFTSLMQERVELKERVDELEHRCIQLSGETDTIGEYIALYQNQRAILKQRHSEKEEYISRLAQDKEEMKAKLLELQVLVMTLVTERNEWYKKFVEAARSNQMLGSLELTAEHPMEIGATENEGLEEVSLTEDRVANKVQSATHLTASQESPGPGSEDPTTKQIMQLLREIQNPQERPGSLVHNPCIPFFYRADDNDEVRIMVV
;
A
#
# COMPACT_ATOMS: atom_id res chain seq x y z
N MET A 1 -22.60 16.26 10.58
CA MET A 1 -21.38 17.05 10.27
C MET A 1 -20.54 16.46 9.15
N ALA A 2 -19.50 15.64 9.41
CA ALA A 2 -18.51 15.27 8.38
C ALA A 2 -19.07 14.39 7.24
N ASP A 3 -19.64 13.22 7.56
CA ASP A 3 -20.23 12.33 6.55
C ASP A 3 -21.44 12.94 5.84
N GLU A 4 -22.18 13.79 6.54
CA GLU A 4 -23.32 14.54 6.00
C GLU A 4 -22.89 15.51 4.88
N SER A 5 -21.73 16.18 5.03
CA SER A 5 -21.11 16.96 3.96
C SER A 5 -20.69 16.08 2.78
N ARG A 6 -20.15 14.88 3.05
CA ARG A 6 -19.76 13.90 2.02
C ARG A 6 -20.98 13.35 1.27
N GLN A 7 -22.07 13.08 1.96
CA GLN A 7 -23.32 12.55 1.42
C GLN A 7 -24.05 13.60 0.57
N ASN A 8 -24.08 14.86 1.00
CA ASN A 8 -24.61 15.98 0.20
C ASN A 8 -23.77 16.28 -1.05
N LYS A 9 -22.43 16.17 -0.97
CA LYS A 9 -21.54 16.27 -2.14
C LYS A 9 -21.77 15.13 -3.13
N LEU A 10 -21.92 13.89 -2.65
CA LEU A 10 -22.29 12.73 -3.48
C LEU A 10 -23.68 12.85 -4.11
N ALA A 11 -24.66 13.41 -3.39
CA ALA A 11 -26.00 13.68 -3.92
C ALA A 11 -25.95 14.70 -5.07
N SER A 12 -25.20 15.79 -4.90
CA SER A 12 -25.02 16.82 -5.94
C SER A 12 -24.26 16.28 -7.16
N ALA A 13 -23.23 15.45 -6.96
CA ALA A 13 -22.53 14.78 -8.05
C ALA A 13 -23.46 13.84 -8.84
N ARG A 14 -24.32 13.08 -8.15
CA ARG A 14 -25.34 12.20 -8.78
C ARG A 14 -26.41 12.98 -9.54
N ARG A 15 -26.81 14.19 -9.08
CA ARG A 15 -27.72 15.07 -9.83
C ARG A 15 -27.08 15.53 -11.14
N LYS A 16 -25.87 16.11 -11.08
CA LYS A 16 -25.13 16.58 -12.27
C LYS A 16 -24.85 15.46 -13.28
N LEU A 17 -24.52 14.25 -12.81
CA LEU A 17 -24.36 13.09 -13.68
C LEU A 17 -25.66 12.70 -14.39
N LYS A 18 -26.81 12.82 -13.70
CA LYS A 18 -28.14 12.51 -14.27
C LYS A 18 -28.57 13.56 -15.30
N GLU A 19 -28.31 14.84 -15.06
CA GLU A 19 -28.52 15.93 -16.03
C GLU A 19 -27.67 15.72 -17.29
N PHE A 20 -26.38 15.41 -17.13
CA PHE A 20 -25.45 15.14 -18.23
C PHE A 20 -25.80 13.88 -19.03
N GLN A 21 -26.44 12.88 -18.41
CA GLN A 21 -26.98 11.72 -19.10
C GLN A 21 -28.29 12.03 -19.85
N GLN A 22 -29.19 12.84 -19.27
CA GLN A 22 -30.44 13.25 -19.92
C GLN A 22 -30.20 14.13 -21.16
N GLN A 23 -29.18 15.00 -21.14
CA GLN A 23 -28.77 15.79 -22.31
C GLN A 23 -28.17 14.95 -23.47
N LYS A 24 -27.87 13.66 -23.27
CA LYS A 24 -27.31 12.78 -24.30
C LYS A 24 -28.31 11.81 -24.95
N THR A 25 -29.60 11.90 -24.62
CA THR A 25 -30.63 10.98 -25.16
C THR A 25 -31.80 11.71 -25.82
N THR A 26 -31.73 11.88 -27.14
CA THR A 26 -32.89 12.22 -27.99
C THR A 26 -32.84 11.32 -29.25
N PRO A 27 -33.90 10.57 -29.59
CA PRO A 27 -33.79 9.44 -30.51
C PRO A 27 -34.17 9.75 -31.98
N PRO A 28 -33.54 9.11 -32.97
CA PRO A 28 -34.12 8.89 -34.29
C PRO A 28 -35.02 7.63 -34.31
N GLY A 29 -36.00 7.61 -35.22
CA GLY A 29 -37.01 6.55 -35.34
C GLY A 29 -36.53 5.24 -36.02
N PRO A 30 -37.40 4.20 -36.07
CA PRO A 30 -36.96 2.82 -36.32
C PRO A 30 -37.13 2.31 -37.77
N ALA A 31 -36.21 1.44 -38.21
CA ALA A 31 -36.40 0.55 -39.36
C ALA A 31 -35.46 -0.68 -39.34
N GLY A 32 -35.87 -1.78 -39.98
CA GLY A 32 -34.92 -2.67 -40.68
C GLY A 32 -34.38 -3.93 -39.99
N VAL A 33 -35.21 -4.85 -39.50
CA VAL A 33 -34.76 -6.23 -39.19
C VAL A 33 -34.46 -7.02 -40.49
N LYS A 34 -33.26 -7.59 -40.64
CA LYS A 34 -33.00 -8.83 -41.42
C LYS A 34 -31.63 -9.48 -41.11
N LYS A 35 -31.38 -10.67 -41.68
CA LYS A 35 -30.44 -11.69 -41.17
C LYS A 35 -29.35 -12.12 -42.19
N LYS A 36 -28.24 -12.65 -41.66
CA LYS A 36 -27.33 -13.68 -42.24
C LYS A 36 -26.42 -13.33 -43.45
N LYS A 37 -25.10 -13.26 -43.14
CA LYS A 37 -24.07 -14.26 -43.55
C LYS A 37 -23.85 -14.57 -45.05
N LYS A 38 -22.82 -13.97 -45.69
CA LYS A 38 -21.64 -14.71 -46.20
C LYS A 38 -20.47 -13.84 -46.73
N LEU A 39 -19.26 -14.31 -46.38
CA LEU A 39 -17.95 -14.19 -47.05
C LEU A 39 -17.97 -14.05 -48.60
N ARG A 40 -17.29 -13.04 -49.18
CA ARG A 40 -15.99 -13.17 -49.91
C ARG A 40 -15.44 -11.82 -50.43
N GLU A 41 -14.11 -11.70 -50.46
CA GLU A 41 -13.31 -10.78 -51.31
C GLU A 41 -13.17 -11.32 -52.76
N PRO A 42 -12.50 -10.65 -53.74
CA PRO A 42 -11.73 -9.38 -53.69
C PRO A 42 -12.07 -8.34 -54.80
N GLY A 43 -11.38 -7.19 -54.79
CA GLY A 43 -10.93 -6.56 -56.05
C GLY A 43 -11.08 -5.04 -56.25
N SER A 44 -9.94 -4.37 -56.39
CA SER A 44 -9.66 -3.18 -57.23
C SER A 44 -10.36 -1.82 -56.99
N HIS A 45 -9.55 -0.84 -56.57
CA HIS A 45 -9.60 0.58 -57.00
C HIS A 45 -9.25 0.70 -58.52
N PRO A 46 -9.30 1.87 -59.23
CA PRO A 46 -9.25 3.25 -58.69
C PRO A 46 -10.03 4.37 -59.45
N ASN A 47 -9.87 5.61 -58.93
CA ASN A 47 -9.89 6.94 -59.60
C ASN A 47 -11.12 7.41 -60.43
N THR A 48 -11.78 8.49 -59.97
CA THR A 48 -11.91 9.85 -60.59
C THR A 48 -13.13 10.61 -60.00
N PRO A 49 -13.30 11.93 -60.21
CA PRO A 49 -12.32 13.04 -60.26
C PRO A 49 -12.69 14.19 -59.27
N ALA A 50 -12.03 15.35 -59.37
CA ALA A 50 -12.31 16.56 -58.58
C ALA A 50 -12.93 17.71 -59.41
N ARG A 51 -13.13 18.89 -58.77
CA ARG A 51 -13.76 20.16 -59.23
C ARG A 51 -15.30 20.21 -59.12
N LEU A 52 -15.93 21.37 -58.86
CA LEU A 52 -15.48 22.77 -58.91
C LEU A 52 -15.71 23.56 -57.58
N SER A 53 -14.86 24.56 -57.31
CA SER A 53 -15.02 25.69 -56.35
C SER A 53 -15.91 26.82 -56.96
N PRO A 54 -16.52 27.82 -56.25
CA PRO A 54 -15.97 29.07 -55.67
C PRO A 54 -15.07 29.22 -54.43
N ASP A 55 -14.43 30.39 -54.31
CA ASP A 55 -13.97 31.07 -53.07
C ASP A 55 -14.90 32.24 -52.66
N PRO A 56 -14.74 32.87 -51.47
CA PRO A 56 -15.69 33.83 -50.90
C PRO A 56 -15.44 35.32 -51.21
N ALA A 57 -16.44 36.16 -50.92
CA ALA A 57 -16.33 37.59 -50.65
C ALA A 57 -17.00 37.86 -49.28
N LEU A 58 -16.30 38.39 -48.28
CA LEU A 58 -16.01 39.82 -48.09
C LEU A 58 -17.26 40.70 -47.95
N LEU A 59 -17.62 40.97 -46.70
CA LEU A 59 -17.93 42.33 -46.24
C LEU A 59 -17.39 42.47 -44.82
N GLU A 60 -16.47 43.42 -44.65
CA GLU A 60 -16.01 43.87 -43.33
C GLU A 60 -17.01 44.89 -42.76
N ASN A 61 -16.95 45.09 -41.43
CA ASN A 61 -16.76 46.41 -40.83
C ASN A 61 -16.64 46.27 -39.31
N ASP A 62 -15.49 46.70 -38.79
CA ASP A 62 -15.31 47.56 -37.61
C ASP A 62 -15.97 47.18 -36.26
N SER A 63 -15.25 47.11 -35.14
CA SER A 63 -13.84 47.45 -34.88
C SER A 63 -13.22 46.46 -33.91
N ASN A 64 -11.93 46.18 -34.09
CA ASN A 64 -11.15 45.45 -33.11
C ASN A 64 -10.37 46.40 -32.20
N VAL A 65 -10.18 45.90 -30.98
CA VAL A 65 -9.09 46.18 -30.03
C VAL A 65 -7.78 46.65 -30.70
N CYS A 66 -7.08 47.60 -30.06
CA CYS A 66 -5.66 47.86 -30.32
C CYS A 66 -4.92 48.08 -28.99
N GLU A 67 -3.88 47.28 -28.76
CA GLU A 67 -2.74 47.61 -27.90
C GLU A 67 -1.52 46.83 -28.42
N ALA A 68 -0.61 47.52 -29.12
CA ALA A 68 0.65 46.99 -29.64
C ALA A 68 1.60 48.15 -30.00
N ASP A 69 2.90 47.88 -29.91
CA ASP A 69 4.05 48.77 -30.15
C ASP A 69 4.09 49.32 -31.61
N THR A 70 4.86 50.37 -31.97
CA THR A 70 6.33 50.48 -31.79
C THR A 70 6.88 51.91 -31.98
N LEU A 71 8.12 52.10 -31.50
CA LEU A 71 9.12 53.16 -31.72
C LEU A 71 9.32 53.54 -33.23
N GLU A 72 9.99 54.62 -33.67
CA GLU A 72 10.92 55.64 -33.10
C GLU A 72 10.42 57.07 -33.52
N GLU A 73 11.04 58.25 -33.28
CA GLU A 73 12.38 58.73 -32.86
C GLU A 73 12.27 59.95 -31.90
N ASP A 74 13.37 60.29 -31.19
CA ASP A 74 13.73 61.56 -30.49
C ASP A 74 12.76 62.19 -29.44
N ASP A 75 13.21 62.85 -28.36
CA ASP A 75 14.54 63.36 -28.00
C ASP A 75 14.79 63.31 -26.45
N SER A 76 16.07 63.36 -26.05
CA SER A 76 16.60 63.92 -24.79
C SER A 76 16.01 63.54 -23.42
N LYS A 77 16.37 62.32 -23.00
CA LYS A 77 17.07 62.03 -21.71
C LYS A 77 16.73 62.83 -20.43
N HIS A 78 16.13 62.08 -19.49
CA HIS A 78 16.54 61.93 -18.08
C HIS A 78 16.41 63.14 -17.11
N CYS A 79 15.82 62.89 -15.93
CA CYS A 79 15.82 63.86 -14.82
C CYS A 79 15.86 63.17 -13.45
N LYS A 80 16.80 63.60 -12.59
CA LYS A 80 16.79 63.49 -11.11
C LYS A 80 18.11 64.03 -10.52
N PRO A 81 18.08 64.64 -9.33
CA PRO A 81 17.35 65.84 -8.89
C PRO A 81 18.38 67.02 -8.76
N PRO A 82 18.25 68.14 -7.98
CA PRO A 82 17.24 68.52 -6.96
C PRO A 82 16.81 70.02 -6.85
N THR A 83 15.92 70.28 -5.88
CA THR A 83 15.75 71.51 -5.04
C THR A 83 15.45 72.92 -5.60
N ASP A 84 14.66 73.64 -4.78
CA ASP A 84 14.61 75.09 -4.52
C ASP A 84 13.84 76.09 -5.42
N HIS A 85 12.59 76.35 -4.97
CA HIS A 85 12.02 77.67 -4.60
C HIS A 85 11.65 78.78 -5.62
N SER A 86 10.48 79.41 -5.32
CA SER A 86 9.98 80.77 -5.67
C SER A 86 9.25 81.04 -7.01
N ASN A 87 7.91 81.09 -6.93
CA ASN A 87 7.01 82.25 -7.20
C ASN A 87 7.59 83.53 -7.86
N PRO A 88 6.81 84.33 -8.65
CA PRO A 88 5.47 84.81 -8.20
C PRO A 88 4.34 85.22 -9.21
N LEU A 89 3.10 85.18 -8.68
CA LEU A 89 1.94 86.12 -8.85
C LEU A 89 1.03 86.24 -10.11
N SER A 90 -0.22 86.65 -9.79
CA SER A 90 -1.29 87.28 -10.62
C SER A 90 -2.08 86.40 -11.61
N GLN A 91 -3.41 86.55 -11.81
CA GLN A 91 -4.47 87.38 -11.17
C GLN A 91 -5.84 86.68 -11.37
N GLN A 92 -6.66 86.49 -10.32
CA GLN A 92 -7.90 87.24 -9.96
C GLN A 92 -9.02 87.37 -11.02
N ASN A 93 -10.18 86.75 -10.72
CA ASN A 93 -11.54 87.36 -10.63
C ASN A 93 -12.55 86.23 -10.34
N GLU A 94 -13.21 86.17 -9.18
CA GLU A 94 -14.34 86.97 -8.67
C GLU A 94 -15.74 86.38 -8.98
N CYS A 95 -16.43 85.93 -7.93
CA CYS A 95 -17.89 86.01 -7.75
C CYS A 95 -18.22 85.61 -6.29
N ASP A 96 -18.93 86.48 -5.55
CA ASP A 96 -19.12 86.35 -4.10
C ASP A 96 -20.51 86.87 -3.67
N GLY A 97 -20.95 86.51 -2.46
CA GLY A 97 -22.20 86.96 -1.84
C GLY A 97 -23.31 85.90 -1.81
N HIS A 98 -24.17 85.83 -0.78
CA HIS A 98 -24.20 86.64 0.44
C HIS A 98 -24.73 85.82 1.63
N ASN A 99 -24.05 85.93 2.78
CA ASN A 99 -24.57 85.46 4.06
C ASN A 99 -25.31 86.58 4.81
N VAL A 100 -26.19 86.20 5.74
CA VAL A 100 -27.12 87.08 6.47
C VAL A 100 -26.38 88.12 7.30
N LYS A 101 -26.75 89.40 7.15
CA LYS A 101 -26.53 90.44 8.16
C LYS A 101 -27.83 90.74 8.91
N GLN A 102 -27.77 90.60 10.22
CA GLN A 102 -28.86 90.79 11.16
C GLN A 102 -28.89 92.24 11.68
N GLU A 103 -29.62 93.14 11.02
CA GLU A 103 -29.92 94.48 11.58
C GLU A 103 -31.26 94.49 12.34
N SER A 104 -31.30 93.83 13.50
CA SER A 104 -32.38 94.03 14.49
C SER A 104 -32.17 95.35 15.25
N ARG A 105 -32.38 96.47 14.57
CA ARG A 105 -32.09 97.83 15.05
C ARG A 105 -33.22 98.33 15.97
N SER A 106 -33.16 97.95 17.24
CA SER A 106 -34.17 98.30 18.25
C SER A 106 -33.66 99.34 19.26
N LEU A 107 -34.19 100.58 19.16
CA LEU A 107 -34.15 101.64 20.20
C LEU A 107 -32.74 102.24 20.48
N SER A 108 -32.57 103.44 21.06
CA SER A 108 -33.38 104.68 21.06
C SER A 108 -32.50 105.84 21.57
N SER A 109 -32.80 107.09 21.19
CA SER A 109 -32.45 108.32 21.94
C SER A 109 -30.96 108.62 22.23
N THR A 110 -30.18 108.96 21.20
CA THR A 110 -28.92 109.72 21.37
C THR A 110 -28.90 111.10 20.69
N ASP A 111 -29.89 111.48 19.87
CA ASP A 111 -30.06 112.91 19.53
C ASP A 111 -30.64 113.74 20.70
N SER A 112 -31.18 113.08 21.74
CA SER A 112 -31.37 113.69 23.06
C SER A 112 -30.04 114.20 23.64
N LEU A 113 -28.95 113.45 23.42
CA LEU A 113 -27.58 113.87 23.78
C LEU A 113 -27.04 114.95 22.83
N ARG A 114 -27.59 115.11 21.62
CA ARG A 114 -27.26 116.20 20.70
C ARG A 114 -27.93 117.51 21.09
N GLN A 115 -29.21 117.49 21.46
CA GLN A 115 -29.87 118.67 22.07
C GLN A 115 -29.25 119.04 23.42
N LEU A 116 -28.89 118.07 24.28
CA LEU A 116 -28.14 118.35 25.51
C LEU A 116 -26.74 118.94 25.22
N SER A 117 -26.09 118.59 24.12
CA SER A 117 -24.82 119.20 23.71
C SER A 117 -24.96 120.67 23.30
N GLU A 118 -26.13 121.12 22.83
CA GLU A 118 -26.40 122.52 22.51
C GLU A 118 -26.92 123.32 23.71
N GLN A 119 -27.55 122.66 24.69
CA GLN A 119 -28.15 123.31 25.87
C GLN A 119 -27.24 123.39 27.09
N LEU A 120 -26.15 122.61 27.19
CA LEU A 120 -25.28 122.59 28.38
C LEU A 120 -24.09 123.58 28.33
N ASN A 121 -23.85 124.24 27.19
CA ASN A 121 -22.76 125.21 27.02
C ASN A 121 -23.23 126.68 27.03
N GLY A 122 -24.49 126.93 27.41
CA GLY A 122 -25.05 128.25 27.64
C GLY A 122 -25.64 128.35 29.05
N LEU A 123 -25.33 129.44 29.77
CA LEU A 123 -25.90 129.79 31.09
C LEU A 123 -25.48 128.94 32.31
N VAL A 124 -24.27 128.38 32.29
CA VAL A 124 -23.35 128.62 33.41
C VAL A 124 -22.38 129.71 32.96
N SER A 125 -22.75 131.00 33.02
CA SER A 125 -23.09 131.66 34.28
C SER A 125 -24.05 132.88 34.14
N GLN A 126 -24.86 133.11 35.18
CA GLN A 126 -25.67 134.33 35.50
C GLN A 126 -26.93 134.54 34.60
N SER A 127 -28.12 134.94 35.09
CA SER A 127 -28.40 136.01 36.09
C SER A 127 -29.74 135.90 36.86
N ASN A 128 -29.74 136.34 38.13
CA ASN A 128 -30.77 137.02 38.98
C ASN A 128 -32.31 136.71 38.99
N SER A 129 -32.78 136.20 40.13
CA SER A 129 -33.83 136.73 41.08
C SER A 129 -35.38 136.76 40.83
N TYR A 130 -36.10 135.95 41.65
CA TYR A 130 -37.21 136.26 42.61
C TYR A 130 -38.72 136.53 42.27
N VAL A 131 -39.60 136.05 43.21
CA VAL A 131 -40.90 136.62 43.70
C VAL A 131 -42.17 136.42 42.81
N ASN A 132 -43.44 136.30 43.28
CA ASN A 132 -44.11 136.56 44.58
C ASN A 132 -45.25 135.55 44.96
N GLY A 133 -45.91 135.77 46.13
CA GLY A 133 -47.30 135.40 46.43
C GLY A 133 -47.96 136.33 47.48
N GLU A 134 -49.28 136.54 47.44
CA GLU A 134 -50.04 137.45 48.35
C GLU A 134 -51.43 136.89 48.71
N ASN A 135 -52.02 137.30 49.86
CA ASN A 135 -53.45 137.09 50.19
C ASN A 135 -53.96 137.96 51.37
N VAL A 136 -54.91 138.90 51.16
CA VAL A 136 -55.55 139.73 52.23
C VAL A 136 -57.01 140.16 51.89
N ILE A 137 -58.00 139.59 52.61
CA ILE A 137 -59.32 140.18 53.05
C ILE A 137 -60.54 140.35 52.07
N SER A 138 -61.73 139.97 52.59
CA SER A 138 -63.14 140.43 52.33
C SER A 138 -64.12 139.76 51.31
N THR A 139 -64.95 138.85 51.86
CA THR A 139 -66.44 138.78 51.82
C THR A 139 -67.30 138.68 50.52
N SER A 140 -67.91 137.50 50.34
CA SER A 140 -69.36 137.22 50.05
C SER A 140 -69.94 137.20 48.62
N SER A 141 -71.12 136.54 48.49
CA SER A 141 -72.02 136.36 47.32
C SER A 141 -71.72 135.24 46.30
N PRO A 142 -72.71 134.75 45.51
CA PRO A 142 -72.82 133.32 45.18
C PRO A 142 -72.55 132.90 43.72
N GLU A 143 -71.84 133.70 42.90
CA GLU A 143 -71.69 133.40 41.46
C GLU A 143 -70.72 132.24 41.11
N LEU A 144 -69.89 131.76 42.05
CA LEU A 144 -68.89 130.72 41.76
C LEU A 144 -69.49 129.37 41.34
N GLU A 145 -70.66 129.02 41.87
CA GLU A 145 -71.18 127.63 41.83
C GLU A 145 -71.53 127.18 40.40
N SER A 146 -72.09 128.07 39.58
CA SER A 146 -72.41 127.78 38.17
C SER A 146 -71.15 127.48 37.32
N ARG A 147 -70.00 128.07 37.67
CA ARG A 147 -68.79 128.00 36.83
C ARG A 147 -68.00 126.70 37.04
N PHE A 148 -68.12 126.09 38.22
CA PHE A 148 -67.57 124.75 38.46
C PHE A 148 -68.34 123.67 37.68
N GLN A 149 -69.65 123.83 37.50
CA GLN A 149 -70.50 122.83 36.85
C GLN A 149 -70.18 122.67 35.34
N GLU A 150 -69.98 123.78 34.61
CA GLU A 150 -69.59 123.73 33.19
C GLU A 150 -68.21 123.07 33.00
N LEU A 151 -67.26 123.41 33.87
CA LEU A 151 -65.89 122.92 33.80
C LEU A 151 -65.80 121.41 34.11
N ALA A 152 -66.67 120.91 34.99
CA ALA A 152 -66.86 119.48 35.22
C ALA A 152 -67.40 118.75 33.97
N VAL A 153 -68.43 119.28 33.30
CA VAL A 153 -68.99 118.66 32.08
C VAL A 153 -67.97 118.64 30.93
N ALA A 154 -67.20 119.72 30.76
CA ALA A 154 -66.10 119.75 29.79
C ALA A 154 -65.03 118.70 30.11
N LEU A 155 -64.62 118.59 31.37
CA LEU A 155 -63.67 117.58 31.85
C LEU A 155 -64.19 116.15 31.64
N ASP A 156 -65.46 115.88 31.92
CA ASP A 156 -66.09 114.58 31.70
C ASP A 156 -66.18 114.21 30.22
N SER A 157 -66.43 115.18 29.33
CA SER A 157 -66.41 114.94 27.87
C SER A 157 -64.99 114.61 27.37
N SER A 158 -63.97 115.27 27.90
CA SER A 158 -62.56 114.97 27.60
C SER A 158 -62.13 113.62 28.20
N ASN A 159 -62.61 113.29 29.40
CA ASN A 159 -62.41 111.97 30.01
C ASN A 159 -63.07 110.85 29.20
N LEU A 160 -64.24 111.08 28.61
CA LEU A 160 -64.93 110.11 27.78
C LEU A 160 -64.21 109.88 26.44
N THR A 161 -63.78 110.94 25.76
CA THR A 161 -63.00 110.84 24.51
C THR A 161 -61.62 110.22 24.74
N ASN A 162 -60.92 110.58 25.82
CA ASN A 162 -59.66 109.92 26.21
C ASN A 162 -59.86 108.44 26.55
N LYS A 163 -60.97 108.06 27.21
CA LYS A 163 -61.32 106.64 27.41
C LYS A 163 -61.52 105.90 26.07
N GLN A 164 -62.26 106.49 25.13
CA GLN A 164 -62.50 105.91 23.80
C GLN A 164 -61.23 105.78 22.96
N LEU A 165 -60.34 106.78 23.01
CA LEU A 165 -59.04 106.72 22.34
C LEU A 165 -58.13 105.67 22.99
N ASN A 166 -58.10 105.58 24.33
CA ASN A 166 -57.34 104.56 25.03
C ASN A 166 -57.85 103.14 24.72
N THR A 167 -59.17 102.89 24.69
CA THR A 167 -59.69 101.58 24.27
C THR A 167 -59.33 101.27 22.82
N LYS A 168 -59.41 102.25 21.90
CA LYS A 168 -59.00 102.05 20.50
C LYS A 168 -57.50 101.80 20.34
N ILE A 169 -56.66 102.40 21.20
CA ILE A 169 -55.21 102.16 21.26
C ILE A 169 -54.92 100.76 21.80
N GLU A 170 -55.56 100.31 22.87
CA GLU A 170 -55.37 98.93 23.38
C GLU A 170 -55.91 97.88 22.40
N GLU A 171 -57.05 98.12 21.73
CA GLU A 171 -57.54 97.26 20.64
C GLU A 171 -56.51 97.15 19.51
N LEU A 172 -55.93 98.27 19.07
CA LEU A 172 -54.92 98.27 17.99
C LEU A 172 -53.59 97.66 18.44
N LYS A 173 -53.17 97.84 19.70
CA LYS A 173 -52.02 97.12 20.27
C LYS A 173 -52.27 95.62 20.28
N GLN A 174 -53.43 95.17 20.76
CA GLN A 174 -53.78 93.76 20.80
C GLN A 174 -53.83 93.16 19.38
N GLN A 175 -54.46 93.84 18.42
CA GLN A 175 -54.47 93.38 17.02
C GLN A 175 -53.06 93.31 16.41
N ASN A 176 -52.19 94.29 16.67
CA ASN A 176 -50.79 94.21 16.24
C ASN A 176 -50.03 93.06 16.93
N GLN A 177 -50.27 92.82 18.22
CA GLN A 177 -49.65 91.70 18.93
C GLN A 177 -50.14 90.35 18.38
N GLU A 178 -51.43 90.18 18.12
CA GLU A 178 -52.00 88.97 17.52
C GLU A 178 -51.44 88.69 16.11
N ILE A 179 -51.23 89.74 15.30
CA ILE A 179 -50.59 89.64 13.98
C ILE A 179 -49.09 89.29 14.10
N VAL A 180 -48.36 89.90 15.04
CA VAL A 180 -46.94 89.59 15.31
C VAL A 180 -46.78 88.16 15.80
N ASP A 181 -47.61 87.73 16.76
CA ASP A 181 -47.66 86.37 17.27
C ASP A 181 -47.96 85.36 16.14
N GLN A 182 -48.88 85.69 15.22
CA GLN A 182 -49.22 84.82 14.10
C GLN A 182 -48.08 84.73 13.08
N LEU A 183 -47.46 85.85 12.72
CA LEU A 183 -46.26 85.86 11.87
C LEU A 183 -45.09 85.08 12.50
N GLU A 184 -44.91 85.19 13.82
CA GLU A 184 -43.84 84.45 14.50
C GLU A 184 -44.15 82.93 14.56
N LYS A 185 -45.42 82.53 14.76
CA LYS A 185 -45.87 81.13 14.67
C LYS A 185 -45.68 80.58 13.25
N GLU A 186 -46.08 81.33 12.22
CA GLU A 186 -45.94 80.92 10.82
C GLU A 186 -44.47 80.79 10.42
N LYS A 187 -43.63 81.76 10.78
CA LYS A 187 -42.17 81.69 10.59
C LYS A 187 -41.57 80.47 11.30
N LYS A 188 -41.87 80.25 12.59
CA LYS A 188 -41.42 79.05 13.33
C LYS A 188 -41.89 77.76 12.66
N SER A 189 -43.10 77.74 12.07
CA SER A 189 -43.61 76.58 11.34
C SER A 189 -42.90 76.35 9.99
N PHE A 190 -42.50 77.43 9.30
CA PHE A 190 -41.74 77.37 8.06
C PHE A 190 -40.30 76.92 8.32
N ASP A 191 -39.61 77.55 9.26
CA ASP A 191 -38.24 77.21 9.68
C ASP A 191 -38.17 75.72 10.11
N HIS A 192 -39.19 75.22 10.80
CA HIS A 192 -39.31 73.82 11.20
C HIS A 192 -39.56 72.84 10.03
N LYS A 193 -40.36 73.23 9.02
CA LYS A 193 -40.55 72.44 7.78
C LYS A 193 -39.28 72.40 6.95
N PHE A 194 -38.69 73.57 6.68
CA PHE A 194 -37.44 73.71 5.95
C PHE A 194 -36.30 72.92 6.61
N SER A 195 -36.16 73.00 7.95
CA SER A 195 -35.17 72.20 8.67
C SER A 195 -35.39 70.70 8.58
N LYS A 196 -36.64 70.22 8.42
CA LYS A 196 -36.96 68.80 8.22
C LYS A 196 -36.65 68.34 6.80
N GLU A 197 -37.05 69.12 5.79
CA GLU A 197 -36.75 68.84 4.38
C GLU A 197 -35.23 68.87 4.13
N GLN A 198 -34.52 69.85 4.69
CA GLN A 198 -33.06 69.95 4.62
C GLN A 198 -32.35 68.84 5.42
N ALA A 199 -32.98 68.23 6.43
CA ALA A 199 -32.45 67.05 7.11
C ALA A 199 -32.64 65.80 6.25
N ALA A 200 -33.85 65.57 5.71
CA ALA A 200 -34.16 64.44 4.84
C ALA A 200 -33.30 64.40 3.57
N LEU A 201 -33.04 65.56 2.94
CA LEU A 201 -32.14 65.67 1.79
C LEU A 201 -30.67 65.33 2.15
N ARG A 202 -30.21 65.69 3.35
CA ARG A 202 -28.87 65.28 3.83
C ARG A 202 -28.80 63.78 4.12
N GLU A 203 -29.85 63.20 4.71
CA GLU A 203 -29.95 61.77 4.94
C GLU A 203 -29.95 60.98 3.62
N GLN A 204 -30.74 61.41 2.64
CA GLN A 204 -30.75 60.81 1.30
C GLN A 204 -29.37 60.92 0.62
N LEU A 205 -28.71 62.08 0.70
CA LEU A 205 -27.35 62.26 0.18
C LEU A 205 -26.35 61.32 0.87
N GLN A 206 -26.42 61.18 2.20
CA GLN A 206 -25.57 60.27 2.96
C GLN A 206 -25.77 58.81 2.55
N VAL A 207 -27.02 58.37 2.36
CA VAL A 207 -27.37 57.03 1.85
C VAL A 207 -26.82 56.82 0.43
N HIS A 208 -26.92 57.82 -0.44
CA HIS A 208 -26.34 57.73 -1.79
C HIS A 208 -24.81 57.66 -1.77
N ILE A 209 -24.13 58.45 -0.94
CA ILE A 209 -22.67 58.37 -0.75
C ILE A 209 -22.26 56.98 -0.25
N GLN A 210 -22.97 56.43 0.74
CA GLN A 210 -22.71 55.08 1.25
C GLN A 210 -22.95 54.00 0.19
N THR A 211 -24.03 54.13 -0.59
CA THR A 211 -24.36 53.20 -1.69
C THR A 211 -23.30 53.22 -2.79
N ILE A 212 -22.83 54.41 -3.20
CA ILE A 212 -21.72 54.56 -4.15
C ILE A 212 -20.44 53.96 -3.58
N GLY A 213 -20.14 54.19 -2.29
CA GLY A 213 -18.99 53.58 -1.61
C GLY A 213 -19.01 52.05 -1.70
N ILE A 214 -20.14 51.43 -1.35
CA ILE A 214 -20.34 49.97 -1.41
C ILE A 214 -20.13 49.46 -2.85
N LEU A 215 -20.79 50.09 -3.84
CA LEU A 215 -20.66 49.70 -5.26
C LEU A 215 -19.23 49.86 -5.80
N VAL A 216 -18.46 50.84 -5.31
CA VAL A 216 -17.05 51.02 -5.68
C VAL A 216 -16.16 49.95 -5.04
N SER A 217 -16.38 49.59 -3.76
CA SER A 217 -15.68 48.45 -3.14
C SER A 217 -16.02 47.12 -3.82
N GLU A 218 -17.31 46.82 -4.05
CA GLU A 218 -17.76 45.61 -4.74
C GLU A 218 -17.17 45.52 -6.16
N LYS A 219 -17.16 46.63 -6.91
CA LYS A 219 -16.50 46.67 -8.22
C LYS A 219 -15.01 46.39 -8.13
N SER A 220 -14.31 46.95 -7.14
CA SER A 220 -12.87 46.74 -6.95
C SER A 220 -12.55 45.29 -6.54
N GLU A 221 -13.35 44.70 -5.66
CA GLU A 221 -13.23 43.29 -5.25
C GLU A 221 -13.51 42.34 -6.42
N LEU A 222 -14.60 42.57 -7.17
CA LEU A 222 -14.93 41.78 -8.36
C LEU A 222 -13.86 41.90 -9.46
N GLN A 223 -13.32 43.10 -9.69
CA GLN A 223 -12.23 43.30 -10.66
C GLN A 223 -10.93 42.60 -10.23
N THR A 224 -10.63 42.59 -8.93
CA THR A 224 -9.48 41.87 -8.36
C THR A 224 -9.67 40.34 -8.46
N ALA A 225 -10.86 39.84 -8.13
CA ALA A 225 -11.21 38.42 -8.26
C ALA A 225 -11.21 37.95 -9.72
N LEU A 226 -11.68 38.79 -10.66
CA LEU A 226 -11.61 38.53 -12.10
C LEU A 226 -10.16 38.43 -12.58
N SER A 227 -9.29 39.34 -12.15
CA SER A 227 -7.85 39.30 -12.50
C SER A 227 -7.18 38.03 -11.99
N HIS A 228 -7.38 37.67 -10.71
CA HIS A 228 -6.82 36.45 -10.14
C HIS A 228 -7.35 35.17 -10.81
N THR A 229 -8.66 35.10 -11.12
CA THR A 229 -9.23 33.93 -11.80
C THR A 229 -8.76 33.82 -13.26
N GLN A 230 -8.57 34.94 -13.96
CA GLN A 230 -7.98 34.95 -15.30
C GLN A 230 -6.49 34.54 -15.29
N GLN A 231 -5.71 34.99 -14.28
CA GLN A 231 -4.32 34.56 -14.10
C GLN A 231 -4.22 33.07 -13.79
N ALA A 232 -5.06 32.56 -12.87
CA ALA A 232 -5.12 31.14 -12.56
C ALA A 232 -5.54 30.28 -13.77
N ALA A 233 -6.47 30.76 -14.59
CA ALA A 233 -6.86 30.10 -15.84
C ALA A 233 -5.70 30.04 -16.85
N ARG A 234 -4.94 31.14 -17.02
CA ARG A 234 -3.72 31.16 -17.86
C ARG A 234 -2.66 30.17 -17.36
N GLN A 235 -2.40 30.13 -16.06
CA GLN A 235 -1.47 29.17 -15.45
C GLN A 235 -1.92 27.71 -15.68
N LYS A 236 -3.20 27.40 -15.51
CA LYS A 236 -3.74 26.06 -15.78
C LYS A 236 -3.78 25.69 -17.26
N GLY A 237 -3.83 26.67 -18.17
CA GLY A 237 -3.57 26.47 -19.60
C GLY A 237 -2.13 25.97 -19.83
N ALA A 238 -1.13 26.74 -19.38
CA ALA A 238 0.28 26.39 -19.53
C ALA A 238 0.65 25.04 -18.87
N GLU A 239 0.12 24.74 -17.68
CA GLU A 239 0.27 23.41 -17.05
C GLU A 239 -0.32 22.29 -17.92
N SER A 240 -1.47 22.52 -18.55
CA SER A 240 -2.09 21.53 -19.44
C SER A 240 -1.31 21.34 -20.76
N GLU A 241 -0.60 22.36 -21.22
CA GLU A 241 0.23 22.31 -22.42
C GLU A 241 1.55 21.56 -22.16
N ASP A 242 2.24 21.81 -21.04
CA ASP A 242 3.40 21.01 -20.61
C ASP A 242 3.04 19.53 -20.46
N LEU A 243 1.92 19.23 -19.77
CA LEU A 243 1.43 17.86 -19.60
C LEU A 243 1.08 17.20 -20.95
N ALA A 244 0.59 17.95 -21.93
CA ALA A 244 0.34 17.45 -23.28
C ALA A 244 1.64 17.15 -24.06
N LEU A 245 2.63 18.04 -24.00
CA LEU A 245 3.95 17.84 -24.61
C LEU A 245 4.69 16.65 -23.98
N ARG A 246 4.63 16.52 -22.65
CA ARG A 246 5.20 15.39 -21.90
C ARG A 246 4.49 14.07 -22.22
N LEU A 247 3.18 14.10 -22.45
CA LEU A 247 2.41 12.94 -22.94
C LEU A 247 2.77 12.59 -24.40
N GLN A 248 3.06 13.56 -25.25
CA GLN A 248 3.54 13.32 -26.62
C GLN A 248 4.93 12.69 -26.63
N SER A 249 5.88 13.24 -25.87
CA SER A 249 7.24 12.71 -25.74
C SER A 249 7.26 11.27 -25.19
N THR A 250 6.47 10.99 -24.15
CA THR A 250 6.36 9.63 -23.59
C THR A 250 5.71 8.65 -24.58
N ARG A 251 4.71 9.07 -25.37
CA ARG A 251 4.17 8.24 -26.47
C ARG A 251 5.20 7.93 -27.56
N GLN A 252 6.00 8.92 -27.97
CA GLN A 252 7.08 8.70 -28.94
C GLN A 252 8.09 7.66 -28.43
N ARG A 253 8.53 7.80 -27.17
CA ARG A 253 9.42 6.83 -26.51
C ARG A 253 8.81 5.43 -26.40
N VAL A 254 7.49 5.30 -26.19
CA VAL A 254 6.81 4.00 -26.23
C VAL A 254 6.89 3.39 -27.64
N THR A 255 6.59 4.14 -28.70
CA THR A 255 6.67 3.61 -30.08
C THR A 255 8.10 3.25 -30.51
N GLU A 256 9.11 3.92 -29.98
CA GLU A 256 10.52 3.56 -30.14
C GLU A 256 10.86 2.24 -29.42
N LEU A 257 10.40 2.08 -28.17
CA LEU A 257 10.58 0.85 -27.39
C LEU A 257 9.84 -0.35 -28.03
N GLU A 258 8.64 -0.16 -28.54
CA GLU A 258 7.90 -1.19 -29.30
C GLU A 258 8.67 -1.61 -30.57
N ARG A 259 9.30 -0.66 -31.26
CA ARG A 259 10.12 -0.93 -32.45
C ARG A 259 11.43 -1.66 -32.09
N THR A 260 12.11 -1.29 -31.01
CA THR A 260 13.32 -2.01 -30.55
C THR A 260 12.99 -3.42 -30.05
N LEU A 261 11.91 -3.61 -29.29
CA LEU A 261 11.40 -4.92 -28.88
C LEU A 261 11.06 -5.81 -30.10
N SER A 262 10.45 -5.23 -31.13
CA SER A 262 10.18 -5.93 -32.39
C SER A 262 11.46 -6.37 -33.10
N SER A 263 12.49 -5.53 -33.11
CA SER A 263 13.81 -5.84 -33.69
C SER A 263 14.53 -6.93 -32.90
N ILE A 264 14.56 -6.83 -31.56
CA ILE A 264 15.17 -7.83 -30.67
C ILE A 264 14.43 -9.17 -30.80
N SER A 265 13.09 -9.18 -30.90
CA SER A 265 12.32 -10.41 -31.13
C SER A 265 12.64 -11.06 -32.49
N ALA A 266 12.94 -10.27 -33.53
CA ALA A 266 13.38 -10.78 -34.82
C ALA A 266 14.79 -11.38 -34.74
N GLN A 267 15.72 -10.70 -34.08
CA GLN A 267 17.09 -11.19 -33.83
C GLN A 267 17.10 -12.48 -32.98
N GLN A 268 16.29 -12.54 -31.92
CA GLN A 268 16.11 -13.76 -31.12
C GLN A 268 15.63 -14.93 -31.99
N LYS A 269 14.61 -14.72 -32.83
CA LYS A 269 14.11 -15.75 -33.76
C LYS A 269 15.12 -16.17 -34.84
N GLN A 270 16.15 -15.37 -35.09
CA GLN A 270 17.28 -15.73 -35.96
C GLN A 270 18.33 -16.55 -35.18
N ALA A 271 18.71 -16.12 -33.98
CA ALA A 271 19.60 -16.87 -33.09
C ALA A 271 19.03 -18.27 -32.74
N GLU A 272 17.71 -18.36 -32.49
CA GLU A 272 17.01 -19.63 -32.26
C GLU A 272 17.00 -20.56 -33.48
N LYS A 273 17.19 -20.06 -34.71
CA LYS A 273 17.37 -20.90 -35.91
C LYS A 273 18.80 -21.40 -36.00
N LEU A 274 19.77 -20.50 -35.87
CA LEU A 274 21.20 -20.82 -35.90
C LEU A 274 21.57 -21.85 -34.82
N ASN A 275 21.05 -21.71 -33.60
CA ASN A 275 21.23 -22.72 -32.55
C ASN A 275 20.64 -24.08 -32.95
N LYS A 276 19.45 -24.12 -33.58
CA LYS A 276 18.83 -25.37 -34.09
C LYS A 276 19.50 -25.93 -35.35
N GLU A 277 20.44 -25.21 -35.95
CA GLU A 277 21.31 -25.68 -37.03
C GLU A 277 22.60 -26.25 -36.43
N LEU A 278 23.26 -25.51 -35.52
CA LEU A 278 24.41 -25.97 -34.74
C LEU A 278 24.11 -27.23 -33.90
N GLU A 279 22.90 -27.38 -33.34
CA GLU A 279 22.48 -28.59 -32.63
C GLU A 279 22.44 -29.82 -33.57
N LYS A 280 21.98 -29.65 -34.81
CA LYS A 280 21.96 -30.74 -35.80
C LYS A 280 23.36 -31.08 -36.28
N GLU A 281 24.22 -30.09 -36.48
CA GLU A 281 25.62 -30.30 -36.85
C GLU A 281 26.38 -31.04 -35.73
N ARG A 282 26.22 -30.61 -34.47
CA ARG A 282 26.73 -31.31 -33.28
C ARG A 282 26.27 -32.77 -33.24
N ASP A 283 24.98 -33.02 -33.44
CA ASP A 283 24.43 -34.38 -33.33
C ASP A 283 24.79 -35.25 -34.54
N GLY A 284 24.98 -34.67 -35.73
CA GLY A 284 25.56 -35.31 -36.90
C GLY A 284 27.01 -35.71 -36.68
N LEU A 285 27.86 -34.78 -36.25
CA LEU A 285 29.27 -35.04 -35.90
C LEU A 285 29.40 -36.08 -34.79
N ARG A 286 28.49 -36.08 -33.80
CA ARG A 286 28.42 -37.11 -32.76
C ARG A 286 28.04 -38.48 -33.32
N LEU A 287 27.10 -38.55 -34.26
CA LEU A 287 26.72 -39.79 -34.94
C LEU A 287 27.89 -40.34 -35.78
N ASP A 288 28.62 -39.48 -36.49
CA ASP A 288 29.77 -39.88 -37.31
C ASP A 288 30.98 -40.28 -36.45
N SER A 289 31.21 -39.62 -35.31
CA SER A 289 32.18 -40.08 -34.30
C SER A 289 31.84 -41.47 -33.77
N LEU A 290 30.55 -41.82 -33.61
CA LEU A 290 30.12 -43.16 -33.19
C LEU A 290 30.30 -44.21 -34.29
N LYS A 291 30.08 -43.85 -35.57
CA LYS A 291 30.42 -44.73 -36.72
C LYS A 291 31.92 -45.01 -36.76
N ASN A 292 32.73 -43.97 -36.60
CA ASN A 292 34.19 -44.08 -36.63
C ASN A 292 34.72 -44.90 -35.45
N SER A 293 34.13 -44.81 -34.25
CA SER A 293 34.48 -45.70 -33.12
C SER A 293 34.23 -47.16 -33.48
N LYS A 294 33.05 -47.50 -34.01
CA LYS A 294 32.69 -48.87 -34.40
C LYS A 294 33.63 -49.44 -35.47
N SER A 295 33.91 -48.69 -36.54
CA SER A 295 34.86 -49.16 -37.57
C SER A 295 36.28 -49.34 -37.03
N ASN A 296 36.70 -48.55 -36.02
CA ASN A 296 37.98 -48.68 -35.34
C ASN A 296 38.00 -49.92 -34.41
N GLU A 297 36.89 -50.22 -33.73
CA GLU A 297 36.69 -51.45 -32.95
C GLU A 297 36.69 -52.70 -33.85
N GLU A 298 35.99 -52.67 -34.99
CA GLU A 298 35.98 -53.72 -36.01
C GLU A 298 37.40 -53.98 -36.58
N LEU A 299 38.13 -52.91 -36.95
CA LEU A 299 39.52 -53.03 -37.42
C LEU A 299 40.48 -53.54 -36.34
N LYS A 300 40.29 -53.17 -35.07
CA LYS A 300 41.05 -53.72 -33.94
C LYS A 300 40.77 -55.22 -33.75
N GLN A 301 39.51 -55.64 -33.87
CA GLN A 301 39.15 -57.06 -33.80
C GLN A 301 39.83 -57.84 -34.94
N GLN A 302 39.70 -57.37 -36.19
CA GLN A 302 40.34 -58.00 -37.35
C GLN A 302 41.87 -58.12 -37.17
N ASN A 303 42.53 -57.08 -36.67
CA ASN A 303 43.96 -57.09 -36.39
C ASN A 303 44.32 -58.09 -35.27
N SER A 304 43.49 -58.21 -34.23
CA SER A 304 43.68 -59.22 -33.17
C SER A 304 43.52 -60.66 -33.70
N GLU A 305 42.53 -60.92 -34.55
CA GLU A 305 42.32 -62.23 -35.17
C GLU A 305 43.46 -62.61 -36.13
N LEU A 306 43.98 -61.65 -36.91
CA LEU A 306 45.15 -61.86 -37.77
C LEU A 306 46.42 -62.11 -36.95
N SER A 307 46.59 -61.38 -35.83
CA SER A 307 47.70 -61.58 -34.90
C SER A 307 47.65 -62.95 -34.21
N GLU A 308 46.46 -63.47 -33.90
CA GLU A 308 46.29 -64.81 -33.37
C GLU A 308 46.57 -65.89 -34.42
N LYS A 309 46.02 -65.77 -35.64
CA LYS A 309 46.29 -66.68 -36.78
C LYS A 309 47.79 -66.73 -37.12
N LEU A 310 48.50 -65.61 -37.05
CA LEU A 310 49.96 -65.57 -37.19
C LEU A 310 50.67 -66.34 -36.06
N ARG A 311 50.20 -66.20 -34.82
CA ARG A 311 50.76 -66.90 -33.65
C ARG A 311 50.54 -68.42 -33.72
N THR A 312 49.36 -68.89 -34.16
CA THR A 312 49.10 -70.33 -34.33
C THR A 312 49.99 -70.93 -35.41
N LEU A 313 50.07 -70.30 -36.58
CA LEU A 313 50.96 -70.73 -37.68
C LEU A 313 52.44 -70.77 -37.27
N ILE A 314 52.91 -69.80 -36.48
CA ILE A 314 54.27 -69.83 -35.90
C ILE A 314 54.44 -71.04 -34.97
N SER A 315 53.46 -71.32 -34.10
CA SER A 315 53.53 -72.46 -33.17
C SER A 315 53.51 -73.82 -33.89
N GLU A 316 52.64 -73.98 -34.88
CA GLU A 316 52.56 -75.17 -35.76
C GLU A 316 53.88 -75.37 -36.51
N ASN A 317 54.46 -74.29 -37.04
CA ASN A 317 55.76 -74.33 -37.72
C ASN A 317 56.90 -74.75 -36.77
N THR A 318 56.86 -74.35 -35.50
CA THR A 318 57.82 -74.85 -34.49
C THR A 318 57.58 -76.31 -34.09
N ALA A 319 56.32 -76.75 -34.00
CA ALA A 319 55.98 -78.14 -33.70
C ALA A 319 56.43 -79.09 -34.81
N MET A 320 56.11 -78.78 -36.07
CA MET A 320 56.55 -79.57 -37.24
C MET A 320 58.09 -79.65 -37.36
N LYS A 321 58.82 -78.59 -36.97
CA LYS A 321 60.29 -78.60 -36.92
C LYS A 321 60.84 -79.54 -35.85
N LEU A 322 60.20 -79.61 -34.68
CA LEU A 322 60.57 -80.54 -33.61
C LEU A 322 60.26 -81.98 -33.99
N GLU A 323 59.07 -82.24 -34.54
CA GLU A 323 58.64 -83.57 -35.00
C GLU A 323 59.54 -84.10 -36.12
N ALA A 324 59.86 -83.28 -37.13
CA ALA A 324 60.83 -83.65 -38.17
C ALA A 324 62.21 -83.98 -37.57
N GLY A 325 62.66 -83.21 -36.58
CA GLY A 325 63.90 -83.48 -35.85
C GLY A 325 63.89 -84.78 -35.05
N ASP A 326 62.75 -85.21 -34.51
CA ASP A 326 62.59 -86.48 -33.80
C ASP A 326 62.38 -87.68 -34.76
N LEU A 327 61.75 -87.47 -35.91
CA LEU A 327 61.66 -88.47 -36.98
C LEU A 327 63.04 -88.79 -37.56
N ILE A 328 63.91 -87.78 -37.75
CA ILE A 328 65.31 -87.98 -38.17
C ILE A 328 66.06 -88.87 -37.16
N LYS A 329 66.01 -88.56 -35.85
CA LYS A 329 66.66 -89.37 -34.80
C LYS A 329 66.13 -90.81 -34.75
N LYS A 330 64.82 -91.01 -34.99
CA LYS A 330 64.20 -92.34 -35.06
C LYS A 330 64.67 -93.13 -36.28
N LEU A 331 64.81 -92.47 -37.43
CA LEU A 331 65.34 -93.08 -38.65
C LEU A 331 66.81 -93.50 -38.46
N GLU A 332 67.66 -92.60 -37.94
CA GLU A 332 69.05 -92.89 -37.57
C GLU A 332 69.14 -94.10 -36.61
N MET A 333 68.28 -94.15 -35.59
CA MET A 333 68.21 -95.28 -34.65
C MET A 333 67.75 -96.59 -35.32
N ALA A 334 66.78 -96.54 -36.22
CA ALA A 334 66.30 -97.70 -36.97
C ALA A 334 67.37 -98.23 -37.94
N GLU A 335 68.10 -97.36 -38.62
CA GLU A 335 69.24 -97.71 -39.47
C GLU A 335 70.37 -98.37 -38.66
N LEU A 336 70.69 -97.85 -37.47
CA LEU A 336 71.65 -98.47 -36.55
C LEU A 336 71.17 -99.85 -36.05
N MET A 337 69.88 -100.02 -35.74
CA MET A 337 69.31 -101.33 -35.38
C MET A 337 69.38 -102.31 -36.55
N ILE A 338 69.05 -101.90 -37.78
CA ILE A 338 69.20 -102.71 -38.99
C ILE A 338 70.67 -103.13 -39.19
N GLN A 339 71.63 -102.22 -38.96
CA GLN A 339 73.06 -102.51 -39.03
C GLN A 339 73.52 -103.52 -37.96
N GLN A 340 72.94 -103.46 -36.75
CA GLN A 340 73.22 -104.44 -35.70
C GLN A 340 72.59 -105.81 -35.99
N PHE A 341 71.30 -105.87 -36.34
CA PHE A 341 70.62 -107.14 -36.63
C PHE A 341 71.17 -107.85 -37.87
N SER A 342 71.55 -107.12 -38.92
CA SER A 342 72.20 -107.70 -40.11
C SER A 342 73.59 -108.29 -39.83
N SER A 343 74.22 -107.96 -38.71
CA SER A 343 75.46 -108.61 -38.24
C SER A 343 75.23 -109.90 -37.43
N GLN A 344 74.00 -110.21 -37.03
CA GLN A 344 73.65 -111.33 -36.15
C GLN A 344 72.88 -112.45 -36.87
N THR A 345 73.57 -113.17 -37.77
CA THR A 345 72.99 -114.33 -38.47
C THR A 345 72.86 -115.54 -37.54
N GLY A 346 71.64 -115.94 -37.17
CA GLY A 346 71.45 -117.18 -36.40
C GLY A 346 70.03 -117.67 -36.10
N THR A 347 69.05 -116.80 -35.88
CA THR A 347 67.70 -117.21 -35.44
C THR A 347 66.58 -116.75 -36.38
N PRO A 348 65.42 -117.44 -36.43
CA PRO A 348 64.28 -117.01 -37.24
C PRO A 348 63.60 -115.75 -36.66
N ASP A 349 63.66 -115.58 -35.34
CA ASP A 349 63.07 -114.45 -34.62
C ASP A 349 63.76 -113.12 -34.96
N THR A 350 65.11 -113.07 -34.99
CA THR A 350 65.81 -111.84 -35.40
C THR A 350 65.56 -111.48 -36.86
N ASN A 351 65.32 -112.45 -37.75
CA ASN A 351 64.92 -112.18 -39.13
C ASN A 351 63.50 -111.60 -39.23
N GLN A 352 62.57 -112.04 -38.38
CA GLN A 352 61.22 -111.47 -38.34
C GLN A 352 61.22 -110.07 -37.72
N GLN A 353 62.00 -109.83 -36.66
CA GLN A 353 62.18 -108.52 -36.05
C GLN A 353 62.88 -107.53 -36.99
N LEU A 354 63.97 -107.94 -37.65
CA LEU A 354 64.66 -107.14 -38.68
C LEU A 354 63.69 -106.74 -39.81
N ARG A 355 62.80 -107.64 -40.24
CA ARG A 355 61.80 -107.34 -41.25
C ARG A 355 60.77 -106.30 -40.78
N ILE A 356 60.33 -106.37 -39.53
CA ILE A 356 59.45 -105.35 -38.94
C ILE A 356 60.16 -104.00 -38.90
N VAL A 357 61.41 -103.93 -38.43
CA VAL A 357 62.20 -102.68 -38.38
C VAL A 357 62.48 -102.12 -39.78
N LEU A 358 62.62 -102.96 -40.82
CA LEU A 358 62.70 -102.52 -42.22
C LEU A 358 61.37 -101.94 -42.72
N GLU A 359 60.25 -102.60 -42.43
CA GLU A 359 58.91 -102.11 -42.80
C GLU A 359 58.54 -100.82 -42.02
N GLU A 360 59.03 -100.65 -40.78
CA GLU A 360 58.94 -99.41 -39.99
C GLU A 360 59.85 -98.30 -40.54
N ARG A 361 61.10 -98.60 -40.91
CA ARG A 361 62.02 -97.65 -41.57
C ARG A 361 61.38 -97.10 -42.84
N ASP A 362 60.78 -97.95 -43.68
CA ASP A 362 60.21 -97.52 -44.95
C ASP A 362 58.95 -96.67 -44.75
N GLN A 363 58.16 -96.94 -43.70
CA GLN A 363 57.04 -96.07 -43.28
C GLN A 363 57.53 -94.71 -42.75
N LEU A 364 58.56 -94.69 -41.89
CA LEU A 364 59.16 -93.46 -41.37
C LEU A 364 59.81 -92.63 -42.49
N GLY A 365 60.48 -93.26 -43.45
CA GLY A 365 61.04 -92.63 -44.64
C GLY A 365 59.97 -92.02 -45.56
N ALA A 366 58.83 -92.71 -45.74
CA ALA A 366 57.68 -92.17 -46.47
C ALA A 366 57.05 -90.95 -45.77
N GLN A 367 56.94 -90.98 -44.44
CA GLN A 367 56.47 -89.82 -43.66
C GLN A 367 57.45 -88.65 -43.70
N LEU A 368 58.76 -88.92 -43.63
CA LEU A 368 59.81 -87.90 -43.69
C LEU A 368 59.86 -87.24 -45.09
N THR A 369 59.72 -88.02 -46.17
CA THR A 369 59.61 -87.45 -47.53
C THR A 369 58.34 -86.60 -47.69
N GLN A 370 57.17 -87.06 -47.21
CA GLN A 370 55.94 -86.27 -47.22
C GLN A 370 56.08 -84.92 -46.46
N MET A 371 56.76 -84.92 -45.31
CA MET A 371 57.04 -83.71 -44.54
C MET A 371 58.14 -82.84 -45.17
N SER A 372 59.08 -83.43 -45.90
CA SER A 372 60.07 -82.70 -46.71
C SER A 372 59.40 -81.98 -47.88
N ASP A 373 58.48 -82.65 -48.58
CA ASP A 373 57.74 -82.09 -49.72
C ASP A 373 56.83 -80.93 -49.29
N SER A 374 56.13 -81.04 -48.16
CA SER A 374 55.31 -79.94 -47.63
C SER A 374 56.16 -78.75 -47.16
N LEU A 375 57.30 -79.00 -46.50
CA LEU A 375 58.28 -77.96 -46.18
C LEU A 375 58.89 -77.32 -47.43
N GLN A 376 59.06 -78.06 -48.53
CA GLN A 376 59.54 -77.53 -49.80
C GLN A 376 58.49 -76.68 -50.51
N GLN A 377 57.21 -77.08 -50.49
CA GLN A 377 56.09 -76.26 -50.96
C GLN A 377 56.00 -74.94 -50.20
N LEU A 378 56.00 -74.98 -48.86
CA LEU A 378 55.98 -73.77 -48.01
C LEU A 378 57.21 -72.87 -48.22
N ARG A 379 58.38 -73.42 -48.54
CA ARG A 379 59.56 -72.62 -48.93
C ARG A 379 59.30 -71.89 -50.25
N VAL A 380 58.81 -72.58 -51.27
CA VAL A 380 58.50 -72.01 -52.59
C VAL A 380 57.43 -70.93 -52.49
N GLU A 381 56.35 -71.15 -51.72
CA GLU A 381 55.34 -70.10 -51.46
C GLU A 381 55.96 -68.88 -50.77
N ARG A 382 56.76 -69.09 -49.71
CA ARG A 382 57.50 -68.03 -49.02
C ARG A 382 58.40 -67.26 -49.98
N ASP A 383 59.12 -67.93 -50.86
CA ASP A 383 59.98 -67.28 -51.85
C ASP A 383 59.17 -66.48 -52.88
N GLN A 384 58.00 -66.98 -53.33
CA GLN A 384 57.07 -66.20 -54.16
C GLN A 384 56.52 -64.95 -53.46
N TYR A 385 56.24 -65.01 -52.15
CA TYR A 385 55.85 -63.82 -51.38
C TYR A 385 57.02 -62.83 -51.22
N VAL A 386 58.26 -63.32 -51.07
CA VAL A 386 59.46 -62.47 -51.01
C VAL A 386 59.70 -61.77 -52.35
N GLU A 387 59.53 -62.43 -53.50
CA GLU A 387 59.62 -61.73 -54.80
C GLU A 387 58.52 -60.69 -54.98
N LYS A 388 57.26 -60.98 -54.64
CA LYS A 388 56.17 -59.97 -54.68
C LYS A 388 56.46 -58.74 -53.83
N LEU A 389 57.00 -58.92 -52.63
CA LEU A 389 57.40 -57.81 -51.76
C LEU A 389 58.59 -57.00 -52.32
N LYS A 390 59.48 -57.62 -53.12
CA LYS A 390 60.51 -56.89 -53.88
C LYS A 390 59.92 -56.14 -55.07
N GLU A 391 58.97 -56.73 -55.80
CA GLU A 391 58.27 -56.07 -56.91
C GLU A 391 57.50 -54.83 -56.43
N GLU A 392 56.70 -54.97 -55.37
CA GLU A 392 56.02 -53.85 -54.70
C GLU A 392 57.03 -52.83 -54.15
N GLY A 393 58.10 -53.30 -53.50
CA GLY A 393 59.17 -52.46 -52.99
C GLY A 393 59.88 -51.64 -54.08
N ALA A 394 60.11 -52.23 -55.25
CA ALA A 394 60.71 -51.56 -56.41
C ALA A 394 59.77 -50.50 -56.99
N VAL A 395 58.46 -50.77 -57.10
CA VAL A 395 57.46 -49.78 -57.52
C VAL A 395 57.38 -48.60 -56.54
N TRP A 396 57.44 -48.86 -55.23
CA TRP A 396 57.53 -47.79 -54.23
C TRP A 396 58.85 -47.02 -54.31
N GLN A 397 59.97 -47.70 -54.57
CA GLN A 397 61.27 -47.07 -54.74
C GLN A 397 61.32 -46.18 -55.99
N GLU A 398 60.78 -46.61 -57.12
CA GLU A 398 60.61 -45.81 -58.34
C GLU A 398 59.70 -44.59 -58.07
N ARG A 399 58.59 -44.79 -57.34
CA ARG A 399 57.66 -43.71 -56.97
C ARG A 399 58.33 -42.66 -56.09
N VAL A 400 59.18 -43.08 -55.15
CA VAL A 400 59.99 -42.19 -54.29
C VAL A 400 61.11 -41.51 -55.08
N GLN A 401 61.76 -42.22 -56.01
CA GLN A 401 62.76 -41.64 -56.91
C GLN A 401 62.16 -40.51 -57.76
N LEU A 402 61.03 -40.76 -58.44
CA LEU A 402 60.32 -39.75 -59.23
C LEU A 402 59.94 -38.51 -58.42
N LEU A 403 59.45 -38.70 -57.19
CA LEU A 403 59.15 -37.58 -56.27
C LEU A 403 60.42 -36.86 -55.82
N SER A 404 61.52 -37.58 -55.58
CA SER A 404 62.81 -36.97 -55.22
C SER A 404 63.43 -36.19 -56.39
N GLU A 405 63.23 -36.63 -57.63
CA GLU A 405 63.63 -35.90 -58.84
C GLU A 405 62.78 -34.64 -59.03
N GLN A 406 61.47 -34.70 -58.81
CA GLN A 406 60.60 -33.51 -58.82
C GLN A 406 60.98 -32.49 -57.72
N ILE A 407 61.30 -32.96 -56.50
CA ILE A 407 61.80 -32.11 -55.42
C ILE A 407 63.18 -31.53 -55.80
N LYS A 408 64.02 -32.29 -56.49
CA LYS A 408 65.33 -31.84 -56.97
C LYS A 408 65.21 -30.81 -58.09
N THR A 409 64.30 -30.96 -59.06
CA THR A 409 64.08 -29.95 -60.10
C THR A 409 63.49 -28.67 -59.51
N LEU A 410 62.49 -28.76 -58.62
CA LEU A 410 61.97 -27.61 -57.87
C LEU A 410 63.04 -26.95 -57.00
N GLY A 411 63.96 -27.74 -56.42
CA GLY A 411 65.13 -27.26 -55.69
C GLY A 411 66.13 -26.54 -56.58
N GLN A 412 66.38 -27.04 -57.79
CA GLN A 412 67.23 -26.40 -58.80
C GLN A 412 66.60 -25.13 -59.37
N GLU A 413 65.28 -25.11 -59.60
CA GLU A 413 64.52 -23.91 -59.97
C GLU A 413 64.57 -22.85 -58.87
N LYS A 414 64.39 -23.25 -57.61
CA LYS A 414 64.58 -22.36 -56.46
C LYS A 414 66.03 -21.84 -56.38
N GLN A 415 67.03 -22.70 -56.57
CA GLN A 415 68.44 -22.29 -56.57
C GLN A 415 68.78 -21.37 -57.74
N ALA A 416 68.17 -21.56 -58.92
CA ALA A 416 68.36 -20.67 -60.06
C ALA A 416 67.69 -19.30 -59.83
N ALA A 417 66.50 -19.28 -59.23
CA ALA A 417 65.83 -18.03 -58.82
C ALA A 417 66.61 -17.32 -57.71
N GLN A 418 67.13 -18.06 -56.73
CA GLN A 418 67.98 -17.51 -55.66
C GLN A 418 69.30 -16.98 -56.23
N ALA A 419 69.96 -17.71 -57.13
CA ALA A 419 71.16 -17.25 -57.81
C ALA A 419 70.92 -16.02 -58.71
N GLN A 420 69.70 -15.83 -59.24
CA GLN A 420 69.32 -14.57 -59.90
C GLN A 420 69.16 -13.41 -58.91
N VAL A 421 68.59 -13.66 -57.72
CA VAL A 421 68.55 -12.66 -56.64
C VAL A 421 69.96 -12.31 -56.17
N GLU A 422 70.79 -13.31 -55.87
CA GLU A 422 72.20 -13.15 -55.50
C GLU A 422 73.01 -12.46 -56.62
N GLN A 423 72.72 -12.70 -57.91
CA GLN A 423 73.33 -11.95 -59.02
C GLN A 423 72.87 -10.49 -59.09
N LEU A 424 71.64 -10.17 -58.69
CA LEU A 424 71.17 -8.79 -58.60
C LEU A 424 71.79 -8.08 -57.37
N GLU A 425 71.91 -8.77 -56.25
CA GLU A 425 72.57 -8.28 -55.02
C GLU A 425 74.08 -8.11 -55.19
N THR A 426 74.78 -9.07 -55.81
CA THR A 426 76.21 -8.93 -56.15
C THR A 426 76.42 -7.82 -57.17
N ARG A 427 75.57 -7.67 -58.19
CA ARG A 427 75.64 -6.53 -59.12
C ARG A 427 75.38 -5.18 -58.44
N VAL A 428 74.62 -5.14 -57.34
CA VAL A 428 74.46 -3.95 -56.48
C VAL A 428 75.69 -3.73 -55.59
N THR A 429 76.32 -4.78 -55.03
CA THR A 429 77.51 -4.64 -54.18
C THR A 429 78.81 -4.44 -54.96
N GLU A 430 78.95 -4.96 -56.18
CA GLU A 430 80.05 -4.64 -57.12
C GLU A 430 80.01 -3.17 -57.54
N LEU A 431 78.81 -2.60 -57.75
CA LEU A 431 78.63 -1.16 -57.98
C LEU A 431 79.03 -0.30 -56.77
N LEU A 432 79.12 -0.88 -55.56
CA LEU A 432 79.64 -0.22 -54.36
C LEU A 432 81.16 -0.48 -54.18
N LEU A 433 81.62 -1.71 -54.45
CA LEU A 433 82.98 -2.19 -54.16
C LEU A 433 84.01 -1.92 -55.27
N ALA A 434 83.61 -1.71 -56.53
CA ALA A 434 84.49 -1.28 -57.62
C ALA A 434 85.07 0.15 -57.45
N SER A 435 84.92 0.73 -56.25
CA SER A 435 85.58 1.94 -55.77
C SER A 435 86.94 1.68 -55.10
N ALA A 436 87.33 0.41 -54.87
CA ALA A 436 88.62 -0.01 -54.29
C ALA A 436 89.37 -1.01 -55.21
N ALA A 437 90.71 -1.10 -55.10
CA ALA A 437 91.59 -1.59 -56.18
C ALA A 437 92.53 -2.78 -55.84
N GLU A 438 93.25 -3.27 -56.87
CA GLU A 438 93.98 -4.55 -56.98
C GLU A 438 95.51 -4.55 -56.64
N PRO A 439 96.16 -5.73 -56.46
CA PRO A 439 97.59 -5.93 -56.12
C PRO A 439 98.43 -6.72 -57.18
N THR A 440 99.63 -7.27 -56.86
CA THR A 440 100.39 -8.28 -57.68
C THR A 440 101.58 -8.99 -56.94
N ASP A 441 102.28 -9.96 -57.61
CA ASP A 441 103.00 -11.15 -57.04
C ASP A 441 104.57 -11.16 -56.84
N SER A 442 105.28 -12.27 -57.19
CA SER A 442 106.32 -12.94 -56.34
C SER A 442 107.55 -13.63 -57.07
N GLU A 443 108.23 -14.63 -56.42
CA GLU A 443 109.15 -15.73 -56.93
C GLU A 443 110.74 -15.70 -56.79
N PRO A 444 111.50 -16.85 -56.92
CA PRO A 444 112.70 -17.19 -56.06
C PRO A 444 114.05 -17.69 -56.74
N ALA A 445 114.77 -18.72 -56.19
CA ALA A 445 116.21 -19.09 -56.44
C ALA A 445 116.62 -20.64 -56.40
N PRO A 446 117.90 -21.08 -56.69
CA PRO A 446 118.39 -22.50 -56.80
C PRO A 446 119.75 -22.93 -56.06
N PRO A 447 120.32 -24.18 -56.16
CA PRO A 447 121.29 -24.82 -55.19
C PRO A 447 122.64 -25.50 -55.71
N ALA A 448 123.59 -25.94 -54.81
CA ALA A 448 124.63 -27.04 -55.00
C ALA A 448 125.60 -27.37 -53.78
N GLY A 449 126.24 -28.57 -53.67
CA GLY A 449 127.12 -29.02 -52.52
C GLY A 449 128.07 -30.29 -52.64
N PRO A 450 128.75 -30.78 -51.53
CA PRO A 450 129.95 -31.70 -51.53
C PRO A 450 129.88 -33.15 -50.91
N SER A 451 130.91 -33.70 -50.20
CA SER A 451 131.57 -35.06 -50.38
C SER A 451 131.30 -36.23 -49.36
N GLU A 452 132.13 -37.31 -49.34
CA GLU A 452 131.82 -38.68 -48.82
C GLU A 452 131.96 -38.96 -47.31
N ALA A 453 133.04 -38.57 -46.63
CA ALA A 453 133.08 -38.67 -45.16
C ALA A 453 132.09 -37.68 -44.53
N GLU A 454 131.82 -36.57 -45.23
CA GLU A 454 130.65 -35.74 -44.94
C GLU A 454 129.35 -36.50 -45.22
N LEU A 455 129.22 -37.33 -46.26
CA LEU A 455 128.01 -38.14 -46.51
C LEU A 455 127.71 -39.12 -45.36
N ALA A 456 128.70 -39.76 -44.74
CA ALA A 456 128.44 -40.67 -43.61
C ALA A 456 127.88 -39.92 -42.38
N LEU A 457 128.50 -38.80 -42.00
CA LEU A 457 127.99 -37.95 -40.92
C LEU A 457 126.69 -37.22 -41.31
N ARG A 458 126.51 -36.86 -42.58
CA ARG A 458 125.24 -36.35 -43.11
C ARG A 458 124.17 -37.42 -43.12
N GLN A 459 124.47 -38.70 -43.31
CA GLN A 459 123.48 -39.78 -43.24
C GLN A 459 122.98 -39.99 -41.80
N GLU A 460 123.88 -39.96 -40.80
CA GLU A 460 123.48 -40.02 -39.39
C GLU A 460 122.73 -38.73 -38.96
N VAL A 461 123.21 -37.56 -39.37
CA VAL A 461 122.50 -36.28 -39.16
C VAL A 461 121.18 -36.24 -39.92
N GLU A 462 121.08 -36.75 -41.15
CA GLU A 462 119.84 -36.85 -41.92
C GLU A 462 118.87 -37.82 -41.26
N GLN A 463 119.33 -38.96 -40.74
CA GLN A 463 118.46 -39.90 -40.02
C GLN A 463 117.91 -39.24 -38.75
N LEU A 464 118.75 -38.58 -37.95
CA LEU A 464 118.31 -37.85 -36.76
C LEU A 464 117.43 -36.63 -37.11
N GLN A 465 117.68 -35.95 -38.23
CA GLN A 465 116.87 -34.85 -38.74
C GLN A 465 115.52 -35.36 -39.27
N GLN A 466 115.48 -36.52 -39.92
CA GLN A 466 114.27 -37.20 -40.38
C GLN A 466 113.43 -37.68 -39.18
N ASP A 467 114.06 -38.32 -38.19
CA ASP A 467 113.38 -38.78 -36.97
C ASP A 467 112.86 -37.59 -36.14
N PHE A 468 113.65 -36.52 -36.01
CA PHE A 468 113.22 -35.26 -35.39
C PHE A 468 112.06 -34.61 -36.16
N ASN A 469 112.13 -34.55 -37.49
CA ASN A 469 111.05 -34.00 -38.32
C ASN A 469 109.79 -34.86 -38.26
N ALA A 470 109.92 -36.20 -38.21
CA ALA A 470 108.80 -37.12 -38.07
C ALA A 470 108.15 -37.03 -36.68
N LEU A 471 108.95 -36.89 -35.62
CA LEU A 471 108.44 -36.67 -34.26
C LEU A 471 107.78 -35.30 -34.13
N LYS A 472 108.38 -34.25 -34.72
CA LYS A 472 107.83 -32.90 -34.79
C LYS A 472 106.50 -32.87 -35.57
N ALA A 473 106.42 -33.59 -36.69
CA ALA A 473 105.17 -33.73 -37.45
C ALA A 473 104.08 -34.43 -36.62
N ARG A 474 104.40 -35.55 -35.95
CA ARG A 474 103.47 -36.24 -35.03
C ARG A 474 103.02 -35.37 -33.86
N TYR A 475 103.91 -34.55 -33.31
CA TYR A 475 103.56 -33.58 -32.28
C TYR A 475 102.65 -32.48 -32.84
N GLN A 476 102.93 -31.98 -34.05
CA GLN A 476 102.09 -30.97 -34.71
C GLN A 476 100.69 -31.52 -35.04
N THR A 477 100.55 -32.76 -35.53
CA THR A 477 99.23 -33.39 -35.70
C THR A 477 98.54 -33.57 -34.36
N GLN A 478 99.21 -34.09 -33.32
CA GLN A 478 98.59 -34.26 -32.01
C GLN A 478 98.14 -32.94 -31.36
N VAL A 479 98.85 -31.83 -31.60
CA VAL A 479 98.42 -30.48 -31.18
C VAL A 479 97.21 -30.00 -32.00
N GLN A 480 97.18 -30.27 -33.31
CA GLN A 480 96.02 -29.98 -34.15
C GLN A 480 94.80 -30.81 -33.71
N ASP A 481 94.94 -32.11 -33.50
CA ASP A 481 93.90 -33.02 -33.03
C ASP A 481 93.33 -32.57 -31.67
N ASN A 482 94.20 -32.27 -30.70
CA ASN A 482 93.78 -31.71 -29.40
C ASN A 482 93.06 -30.36 -29.54
N SER A 483 93.46 -29.50 -30.49
CA SER A 483 92.78 -28.23 -30.73
C SER A 483 91.40 -28.41 -31.38
N GLN A 484 91.23 -29.43 -32.23
CA GLN A 484 89.93 -29.79 -32.81
C GLN A 484 89.01 -30.41 -31.75
N LEU A 485 89.52 -31.32 -30.92
CA LEU A 485 88.77 -31.89 -29.79
C LEU A 485 88.36 -30.80 -28.78
N SER A 486 89.21 -29.80 -28.53
CA SER A 486 88.86 -28.68 -27.65
C SER A 486 87.71 -27.84 -28.20
N ARG A 487 87.67 -27.59 -29.52
CA ARG A 487 86.55 -26.91 -30.19
C ARG A 487 85.27 -27.74 -30.14
N LEU A 488 85.36 -29.04 -30.47
CA LEU A 488 84.21 -29.95 -30.44
C LEU A 488 83.62 -30.12 -29.03
N ASN A 489 84.44 -30.02 -27.98
CA ASN A 489 83.94 -29.95 -26.60
C ASN A 489 83.24 -28.62 -26.32
N GLN A 490 83.82 -27.48 -26.70
CA GLN A 490 83.17 -26.17 -26.54
C GLN A 490 81.83 -26.10 -27.29
N GLU A 491 81.77 -26.58 -28.54
CA GLU A 491 80.53 -26.67 -29.33
C GLU A 491 79.48 -27.58 -28.67
N GLN A 492 79.89 -28.62 -27.94
CA GLN A 492 79.00 -29.47 -27.15
C GLN A 492 78.55 -28.80 -25.85
N GLU A 493 79.44 -28.10 -25.14
CA GLU A 493 79.11 -27.33 -23.93
C GLU A 493 78.14 -26.18 -24.24
N GLU A 494 78.37 -25.42 -25.31
CA GLU A 494 77.46 -24.36 -25.77
C GLU A 494 76.08 -24.92 -26.16
N ARG A 495 76.05 -26.07 -26.84
CA ARG A 495 74.81 -26.77 -27.20
C ARG A 495 74.07 -27.37 -26.00
N LEU A 496 74.78 -27.85 -24.99
CA LEU A 496 74.18 -28.31 -23.72
C LEU A 496 73.58 -27.13 -22.96
N LEU A 497 74.30 -26.02 -22.84
CA LEU A 497 73.81 -24.78 -22.21
C LEU A 497 72.60 -24.18 -22.93
N GLU A 498 72.49 -24.33 -24.26
CA GLU A 498 71.28 -23.94 -24.99
C GLU A 498 70.11 -24.89 -24.73
N LEU A 499 70.35 -26.21 -24.71
CA LEU A 499 69.32 -27.21 -24.37
C LEU A 499 68.81 -27.01 -22.94
N GLU A 500 69.68 -26.80 -21.95
CA GLU A 500 69.32 -26.48 -20.57
C GLU A 500 68.40 -25.26 -20.51
N LYS A 501 68.77 -24.15 -21.17
CA LYS A 501 67.91 -22.95 -21.28
C LYS A 501 66.58 -23.21 -21.98
N THR A 502 66.49 -24.16 -22.92
CA THR A 502 65.19 -24.54 -23.49
C THR A 502 64.33 -25.34 -22.52
N VAL A 503 64.95 -26.20 -21.68
CA VAL A 503 64.25 -26.96 -20.64
C VAL A 503 63.81 -26.04 -19.49
N GLU A 504 64.64 -25.08 -19.06
CA GLU A 504 64.28 -24.07 -18.07
C GLU A 504 63.04 -23.28 -18.52
N ARG A 505 63.10 -22.66 -19.72
CA ARG A 505 61.95 -21.95 -20.28
C ARG A 505 60.71 -22.85 -20.41
N GLN A 506 60.85 -24.10 -20.85
CA GLN A 506 59.73 -25.04 -20.93
C GLN A 506 59.13 -25.39 -19.55
N ASN A 507 59.93 -25.40 -18.49
CA ASN A 507 59.45 -25.59 -17.12
C ASN A 507 58.70 -24.35 -16.61
N GLU A 508 59.20 -23.14 -16.87
CA GLU A 508 58.50 -21.88 -16.59
C GLU A 508 57.14 -21.86 -17.32
N ASP A 509 57.15 -22.11 -18.63
CA ASP A 509 55.98 -22.27 -19.50
C ASP A 509 54.95 -23.26 -18.93
N ASN A 510 55.41 -24.35 -18.30
CA ASN A 510 54.54 -25.39 -17.74
C ASN A 510 53.98 -25.01 -16.37
N VAL A 511 54.73 -24.27 -15.54
CA VAL A 511 54.23 -23.69 -14.28
C VAL A 511 53.13 -22.66 -14.58
N ASP A 512 53.36 -21.77 -15.55
CA ASP A 512 52.36 -20.77 -15.98
C ASP A 512 51.09 -21.46 -16.52
N LYS A 513 51.22 -22.47 -17.38
CA LYS A 513 50.08 -23.27 -17.86
C LYS A 513 49.34 -23.96 -16.72
N GLN A 514 50.04 -24.52 -15.74
CA GLN A 514 49.41 -25.14 -14.57
C GLN A 514 48.66 -24.09 -13.73
N GLN A 515 49.26 -22.93 -13.46
CA GLN A 515 48.61 -21.85 -12.69
C GLN A 515 47.38 -21.30 -13.42
N ILE A 516 47.42 -21.16 -14.75
CA ILE A 516 46.26 -20.80 -15.58
C ILE A 516 45.15 -21.87 -15.49
N LEU A 517 45.50 -23.16 -15.50
CA LEU A 517 44.54 -24.26 -15.36
C LEU A 517 43.93 -24.34 -13.95
N GLU A 518 44.70 -24.07 -12.90
CA GLU A 518 44.21 -24.01 -11.51
C GLU A 518 43.28 -22.80 -11.30
N ASN A 519 43.65 -21.63 -11.82
CA ASN A 519 42.78 -20.45 -11.84
C ASN A 519 41.48 -20.73 -12.61
N MET A 520 41.55 -21.30 -13.81
CA MET A 520 40.36 -21.65 -14.60
C MET A 520 39.47 -22.69 -13.88
N GLN A 521 40.04 -23.61 -13.11
CA GLN A 521 39.26 -24.55 -12.29
C GLN A 521 38.59 -23.85 -11.09
N SER A 522 39.29 -22.92 -10.44
CA SER A 522 38.74 -22.08 -9.35
C SER A 522 37.59 -21.19 -9.85
N ASP A 523 37.77 -20.53 -10.99
CA ASP A 523 36.74 -19.72 -11.65
C ASP A 523 35.55 -20.58 -12.07
N LYS A 524 35.79 -21.73 -12.70
CA LYS A 524 34.74 -22.69 -13.06
C LYS A 524 33.94 -23.14 -11.84
N ALA A 525 34.58 -23.41 -10.71
CA ALA A 525 33.91 -23.78 -9.46
C ALA A 525 33.09 -22.60 -8.89
N THR A 526 33.64 -21.39 -8.92
CA THR A 526 33.00 -20.16 -8.42
C THR A 526 31.79 -19.76 -9.29
N ILE A 527 31.95 -19.79 -10.61
CA ILE A 527 30.87 -19.59 -11.60
C ILE A 527 29.80 -20.68 -11.44
N SER A 528 30.17 -21.95 -11.23
CA SER A 528 29.20 -23.02 -11.02
C SER A 528 28.37 -22.82 -9.74
N ARG A 529 28.99 -22.36 -8.65
CA ARG A 529 28.29 -21.98 -7.41
C ARG A 529 27.35 -20.80 -7.65
N ALA A 530 27.83 -19.74 -8.29
CA ALA A 530 27.04 -18.54 -8.61
C ALA A 530 25.86 -18.85 -9.56
N LEU A 531 26.04 -19.74 -10.56
CA LEU A 531 24.97 -20.21 -11.44
C LEU A 531 23.95 -21.06 -10.67
N THR A 532 24.38 -21.88 -9.73
CA THR A 532 23.49 -22.69 -8.87
C THR A 532 22.65 -21.79 -7.96
N GLN A 533 23.27 -20.80 -7.32
CA GLN A 533 22.57 -19.78 -6.53
C GLN A 533 21.59 -18.96 -7.38
N ASN A 534 21.98 -18.55 -8.59
CA ASN A 534 21.08 -17.88 -9.53
C ASN A 534 19.93 -18.78 -10.02
N ARG A 535 20.10 -20.11 -10.02
CA ARG A 535 19.03 -21.08 -10.30
C ARG A 535 18.04 -21.12 -9.14
N GLN A 536 18.53 -21.27 -7.91
CA GLN A 536 17.74 -21.28 -6.68
C GLN A 536 16.97 -19.97 -6.47
N LEU A 537 17.62 -18.81 -6.69
CA LEU A 537 16.96 -17.50 -6.61
C LEU A 537 15.83 -17.34 -7.66
N LYS A 538 15.96 -17.95 -8.84
CA LYS A 538 14.88 -17.98 -9.84
C LYS A 538 13.76 -18.95 -9.48
N GLU A 539 14.09 -20.08 -8.86
CA GLU A 539 13.11 -21.03 -8.32
C GLU A 539 12.30 -20.37 -7.20
N HIS A 540 12.95 -19.78 -6.19
CA HIS A 540 12.29 -19.03 -5.11
C HIS A 540 11.49 -17.81 -5.60
N LEU A 541 11.96 -17.10 -6.64
CA LEU A 541 11.18 -16.02 -7.24
C LEU A 541 9.92 -16.56 -7.95
N ALA A 542 10.00 -17.71 -8.62
CA ALA A 542 8.85 -18.37 -9.23
C ALA A 542 7.89 -18.95 -8.19
N GLU A 543 8.40 -19.54 -7.10
CA GLU A 543 7.61 -19.98 -5.94
C GLU A 543 6.85 -18.82 -5.31
N LEU A 544 7.53 -17.69 -5.08
CA LEU A 544 6.93 -16.48 -4.54
C LEU A 544 5.88 -15.88 -5.50
N GLN A 545 6.15 -15.84 -6.81
CA GLN A 545 5.16 -15.40 -7.80
C GLN A 545 3.93 -16.32 -7.84
N ASN A 546 4.13 -17.64 -7.81
CA ASN A 546 3.05 -18.62 -7.73
C ASN A 546 2.26 -18.48 -6.42
N GLY A 547 2.94 -18.21 -5.30
CA GLY A 547 2.32 -17.90 -4.01
C GLY A 547 1.47 -16.64 -4.05
N PHE A 548 1.98 -15.55 -4.63
CA PHE A 548 1.21 -14.32 -4.84
C PHE A 548 -0.01 -14.53 -5.73
N VAL A 549 0.10 -15.31 -6.83
CA VAL A 549 -1.04 -15.62 -7.71
C VAL A 549 -2.09 -16.45 -6.99
N LYS A 550 -1.68 -17.52 -6.27
CA LYS A 550 -2.59 -18.33 -5.43
C LYS A 550 -3.30 -17.46 -4.39
N LEU A 551 -2.55 -16.72 -3.58
CA LEU A 551 -3.09 -15.87 -2.52
C LEU A 551 -3.97 -14.73 -3.09
N THR A 552 -3.71 -14.23 -4.30
CA THR A 552 -4.58 -13.25 -4.97
C THR A 552 -5.89 -13.88 -5.43
N ASN A 553 -5.85 -15.10 -5.97
CA ASN A 553 -7.04 -15.85 -6.37
C ASN A 553 -7.88 -16.24 -5.14
N GLU A 554 -7.25 -16.76 -4.09
CA GLU A 554 -7.89 -17.08 -2.80
C GLU A 554 -8.52 -15.83 -2.16
N ASN A 555 -7.84 -14.68 -2.16
CA ASN A 555 -8.44 -13.42 -1.70
C ASN A 555 -9.61 -12.97 -2.59
N MET A 556 -9.56 -13.18 -3.90
CA MET A 556 -10.67 -12.88 -4.82
C MET A 556 -11.88 -13.78 -4.55
N GLU A 557 -11.66 -15.08 -4.35
CA GLU A 557 -12.70 -16.06 -4.03
C GLU A 557 -13.33 -15.79 -2.66
N LEU A 558 -12.51 -15.58 -1.62
CA LEU A 558 -12.97 -15.19 -0.28
C LEU A 558 -13.72 -13.86 -0.29
N THR A 559 -13.25 -12.86 -1.05
CA THR A 559 -13.94 -11.57 -1.21
C THR A 559 -15.27 -11.72 -1.94
N THR A 560 -15.33 -12.58 -2.97
CA THR A 560 -16.56 -12.87 -3.72
C THR A 560 -17.57 -13.61 -2.86
N GLY A 561 -17.14 -14.66 -2.14
CA GLY A 561 -17.94 -15.41 -1.18
C GLY A 561 -18.50 -14.52 -0.07
N LEU A 562 -17.66 -13.64 0.50
CA LEU A 562 -18.07 -12.64 1.49
C LEU A 562 -19.11 -11.66 0.92
N GLN A 563 -18.99 -11.25 -0.35
CA GLN A 563 -19.99 -10.40 -1.00
C GLN A 563 -21.32 -11.12 -1.23
N SER A 564 -21.32 -12.39 -1.63
CA SER A 564 -22.55 -13.20 -1.73
C SER A 564 -23.20 -13.43 -0.37
N GLU A 565 -22.43 -13.76 0.67
CA GLU A 565 -22.97 -13.91 2.04
C GLU A 565 -23.52 -12.59 2.59
N GLN A 566 -22.86 -11.47 2.31
CA GLN A 566 -23.42 -10.15 2.62
C GLN A 566 -24.70 -9.84 1.83
N HIS A 567 -24.89 -10.38 0.63
CA HIS A 567 -26.13 -10.24 -0.13
C HIS A 567 -27.25 -11.09 0.49
N VAL A 568 -26.98 -12.38 0.76
CA VAL A 568 -27.91 -13.30 1.43
C VAL A 568 -28.33 -12.74 2.79
N LYS A 569 -27.39 -12.24 3.60
CA LYS A 569 -27.68 -11.56 4.89
C LYS A 569 -28.60 -10.35 4.72
N LYS A 570 -28.44 -9.54 3.67
CA LYS A 570 -29.33 -8.40 3.35
C LYS A 570 -30.73 -8.86 2.92
N GLU A 571 -30.86 -9.98 2.21
CA GLU A 571 -32.16 -10.55 1.87
C GLU A 571 -32.87 -11.17 3.09
N LEU A 572 -32.14 -11.90 3.93
CA LEU A 572 -32.68 -12.47 5.18
C LEU A 572 -33.15 -11.36 6.12
N ALA A 573 -32.39 -10.25 6.24
CA ALA A 573 -32.81 -9.08 7.00
C ALA A 573 -34.10 -8.43 6.44
N LYS A 574 -34.25 -8.33 5.11
CA LYS A 574 -35.49 -7.86 4.49
C LYS A 574 -36.67 -8.80 4.76
N LYS A 575 -36.47 -10.12 4.64
CA LYS A 575 -37.49 -11.14 4.91
C LYS A 575 -37.92 -11.13 6.38
N LEU A 576 -36.98 -10.96 7.32
CA LEU A 576 -37.28 -10.76 8.74
C LEU A 576 -38.09 -9.47 8.98
N GLY A 577 -37.71 -8.35 8.37
CA GLY A 577 -38.48 -7.10 8.45
C GLY A 577 -39.93 -7.28 7.97
N GLN A 578 -40.13 -7.90 6.81
CA GLN A 578 -41.46 -8.19 6.25
C GLN A 578 -42.29 -9.16 7.10
N LEU A 579 -41.66 -10.09 7.83
CA LEU A 579 -42.36 -10.96 8.78
C LEU A 579 -42.70 -10.23 10.08
N GLN A 580 -41.84 -9.31 10.53
CA GLN A 580 -42.06 -8.49 11.73
C GLN A 580 -43.15 -7.43 11.49
N GLU A 581 -43.20 -6.85 10.29
CA GLU A 581 -44.27 -5.96 9.80
C GLU A 581 -45.62 -6.68 9.83
N LYS A 582 -45.74 -7.83 9.14
CA LYS A 582 -46.97 -8.66 9.16
C LYS A 582 -47.39 -9.12 10.55
N LEU A 583 -46.43 -9.39 11.44
CA LEU A 583 -46.72 -9.75 12.83
C LEU A 583 -47.19 -8.54 13.65
N GLY A 584 -46.84 -7.32 13.24
CA GLY A 584 -47.49 -6.07 13.66
C GLY A 584 -48.93 -6.00 13.16
N ASP A 585 -49.15 -6.12 11.84
CA ASP A 585 -50.48 -6.07 11.21
C ASP A 585 -51.46 -7.03 11.88
N TYR A 586 -51.05 -8.29 12.11
CA TYR A 586 -51.89 -9.30 12.76
C TYR A 586 -52.16 -9.00 14.24
N LYS A 587 -51.25 -8.33 14.96
CA LYS A 587 -51.48 -7.88 16.34
C LYS A 587 -52.46 -6.71 16.39
N GLU A 588 -52.36 -5.76 15.47
CA GLU A 588 -53.30 -4.64 15.37
C GLU A 588 -54.70 -5.13 14.99
N GLN A 589 -54.81 -6.03 14.01
CA GLN A 589 -56.08 -6.69 13.66
C GLN A 589 -56.67 -7.48 14.83
N LEU A 590 -55.84 -8.21 15.60
CA LEU A 590 -56.30 -8.96 16.77
C LEU A 590 -56.78 -8.02 17.89
N SER A 591 -56.05 -6.93 18.16
CA SER A 591 -56.45 -5.93 19.16
C SER A 591 -57.73 -5.19 18.75
N ALA A 592 -57.90 -4.85 17.48
CA ALA A 592 -59.14 -4.28 16.96
C ALA A 592 -60.32 -5.26 17.10
N LYS A 593 -60.11 -6.56 16.84
CA LYS A 593 -61.13 -7.59 17.07
C LYS A 593 -61.43 -7.83 18.54
N GLU A 594 -60.44 -7.70 19.42
CA GLU A 594 -60.63 -7.78 20.88
C GLU A 594 -61.46 -6.59 21.40
N GLN A 595 -61.23 -5.38 20.89
CA GLN A 595 -62.07 -4.20 21.17
C GLN A 595 -63.51 -4.38 20.64
N GLU A 596 -63.68 -4.90 19.43
CA GLU A 596 -65.00 -5.21 18.85
C GLU A 596 -65.76 -6.25 19.70
N ILE A 597 -65.07 -7.28 20.20
CA ILE A 597 -65.63 -8.27 21.12
C ILE A 597 -66.03 -7.63 22.45
N GLN A 598 -65.21 -6.74 23.03
CA GLN A 598 -65.54 -6.03 24.27
C GLN A 598 -66.78 -5.13 24.11
N LEU A 599 -66.90 -4.41 22.99
CA LEU A 599 -68.09 -3.60 22.68
C LEU A 599 -69.34 -4.47 22.55
N LEU A 600 -69.26 -5.59 21.82
CA LEU A 600 -70.37 -6.54 21.69
C LEU A 600 -70.75 -7.21 23.03
N GLN A 601 -69.77 -7.46 23.91
CA GLN A 601 -70.03 -7.93 25.28
C GLN A 601 -70.76 -6.86 26.10
N SER A 602 -70.32 -5.60 26.06
CA SER A 602 -71.00 -4.51 26.79
C SER A 602 -72.46 -4.34 26.34
N HIS A 603 -72.75 -4.35 25.04
CA HIS A 603 -74.13 -4.30 24.54
C HIS A 603 -74.96 -5.54 24.90
N ARG A 604 -74.37 -6.74 24.92
CA ARG A 604 -75.05 -7.95 25.41
C ARG A 604 -75.46 -7.77 26.88
N ASP A 605 -74.59 -7.18 27.68
CA ASP A 605 -74.78 -7.06 29.14
C ASP A 605 -75.75 -5.92 29.48
N GLU A 606 -75.76 -4.82 28.71
CA GLU A 606 -76.81 -3.79 28.72
C GLU A 606 -78.19 -4.38 28.42
N ILE A 607 -78.32 -5.15 27.32
CA ILE A 607 -79.57 -5.82 26.93
C ILE A 607 -80.00 -6.83 28.01
N SER A 608 -79.06 -7.56 28.60
CA SER A 608 -79.34 -8.51 29.69
C SER A 608 -79.84 -7.81 30.95
N ALA A 609 -79.24 -6.67 31.32
CA ALA A 609 -79.70 -5.85 32.44
C ALA A 609 -81.11 -5.29 32.20
N HIS A 610 -81.43 -4.82 30.99
CA HIS A 610 -82.77 -4.38 30.63
C HIS A 610 -83.80 -5.52 30.66
N LEU A 611 -83.45 -6.71 30.15
CA LEU A 611 -84.31 -7.89 30.27
C LEU A 611 -84.56 -8.28 31.73
N GLN A 612 -83.54 -8.18 32.59
CA GLN A 612 -83.68 -8.42 34.02
C GLN A 612 -84.61 -7.39 34.68
N GLN A 613 -84.46 -6.09 34.35
CA GLN A 613 -85.36 -5.01 34.81
C GLN A 613 -86.82 -5.26 34.41
N TYR A 614 -87.08 -5.62 33.15
CA TYR A 614 -88.42 -5.99 32.69
C TYR A 614 -88.96 -7.21 33.45
N SER A 615 -88.17 -8.26 33.64
CA SER A 615 -88.61 -9.47 34.34
C SER A 615 -88.99 -9.19 35.80
N ALA A 616 -88.24 -8.34 36.50
CA ALA A 616 -88.55 -7.90 37.86
C ALA A 616 -89.83 -7.05 37.90
N ALA A 617 -90.01 -6.13 36.96
CA ALA A 617 -91.24 -5.32 36.86
C ALA A 617 -92.49 -6.17 36.58
N TYR A 618 -92.39 -7.20 35.73
CA TYR A 618 -93.48 -8.16 35.50
C TYR A 618 -93.78 -9.02 36.74
N GLN A 619 -92.77 -9.43 37.50
CA GLN A 619 -92.97 -10.14 38.77
C GLN A 619 -93.69 -9.26 39.80
N GLN A 620 -93.26 -8.01 39.95
CA GLN A 620 -93.89 -7.03 40.83
C GLN A 620 -95.37 -6.80 40.47
N LEU A 621 -95.68 -6.57 39.19
CA LEU A 621 -97.06 -6.44 38.70
C LEU A 621 -97.90 -7.71 38.93
N SER A 622 -97.29 -8.90 38.91
CA SER A 622 -97.98 -10.14 39.23
C SER A 622 -98.35 -10.23 40.72
N ILE A 623 -97.43 -9.83 41.60
CA ILE A 623 -97.64 -9.77 43.06
C ILE A 623 -98.73 -8.75 43.41
N GLU A 624 -98.67 -7.55 42.82
CA GLU A 624 -99.68 -6.50 43.02
C GLU A 624 -101.07 -6.94 42.53
N ARG A 625 -101.14 -7.62 41.38
CA ARG A 625 -102.39 -8.21 40.89
C ARG A 625 -102.95 -9.29 41.83
N GLU A 626 -102.09 -10.15 42.33
CA GLU A 626 -102.45 -11.19 43.31
C GLU A 626 -102.95 -10.60 44.63
N GLU A 627 -102.36 -9.50 45.08
CA GLU A 627 -102.75 -8.80 46.31
C GLU A 627 -104.08 -8.07 46.12
N ILE A 628 -104.29 -7.38 45.00
CA ILE A 628 -105.61 -6.81 44.64
C ILE A 628 -106.68 -7.92 44.57
N GLN A 629 -106.34 -9.11 44.06
CA GLN A 629 -107.27 -10.23 43.99
C GLN A 629 -107.59 -10.82 45.39
N ARG A 630 -106.61 -10.84 46.33
CA ARG A 630 -106.84 -11.16 47.75
C ARG A 630 -107.75 -10.13 48.42
N GLN A 631 -107.49 -8.84 48.22
CA GLN A 631 -108.29 -7.75 48.79
C GLN A 631 -109.74 -7.77 48.27
N TYR A 632 -109.94 -8.02 46.97
CA TYR A 632 -111.28 -8.19 46.38
C TYR A 632 -112.02 -9.39 46.97
N LEU A 633 -111.35 -10.53 47.16
CA LEU A 633 -111.96 -11.72 47.79
C LEU A 633 -112.34 -11.45 49.26
N LEU A 634 -111.50 -10.76 50.01
CA LEU A 634 -111.80 -10.35 51.39
C LEU A 634 -112.99 -9.37 51.44
N GLN A 635 -113.05 -8.40 50.51
CA GLN A 635 -114.18 -7.48 50.40
C GLN A 635 -115.48 -8.21 50.06
N ALA A 636 -115.45 -9.21 49.16
CA ALA A 636 -116.60 -10.06 48.86
C ALA A 636 -117.07 -10.84 50.09
N GLN A 637 -116.16 -11.48 50.84
CA GLN A 637 -116.50 -12.18 52.08
C GLN A 637 -117.11 -11.26 53.15
N LEU A 638 -116.63 -10.02 53.26
CA LEU A 638 -117.22 -9.01 54.15
C LEU A 638 -118.62 -8.57 53.69
N MET A 639 -118.84 -8.44 52.37
CA MET A 639 -120.16 -8.14 51.80
C MET A 639 -121.16 -9.28 52.01
N ASP A 640 -120.76 -10.53 51.77
CA ASP A 640 -121.62 -11.72 51.99
C ASP A 640 -121.98 -11.86 53.47
N ARG A 641 -121.02 -11.60 54.38
CA ARG A 641 -121.26 -11.57 55.82
C ARG A 641 -122.25 -10.47 56.22
N LEU A 642 -122.11 -9.27 55.67
CA LEU A 642 -123.02 -8.15 55.94
C LEU A 642 -124.42 -8.41 55.39
N GLN A 643 -124.55 -9.08 54.24
CA GLN A 643 -125.84 -9.54 53.72
C GLN A 643 -126.46 -10.63 54.60
N HIS A 644 -125.66 -11.58 55.11
CA HIS A 644 -126.14 -12.57 56.08
C HIS A 644 -126.61 -11.93 57.38
N GLU A 645 -125.89 -10.93 57.91
CA GLU A 645 -126.29 -10.16 59.09
C GLU A 645 -127.58 -9.34 58.83
N GLU A 646 -127.74 -8.76 57.64
CA GLU A 646 -128.97 -8.06 57.23
C GLU A 646 -130.18 -9.02 57.11
N VAL A 647 -130.00 -10.19 56.50
CA VAL A 647 -131.04 -11.23 56.38
C VAL A 647 -131.38 -11.83 57.74
N GLN A 648 -130.40 -12.09 58.60
CA GLN A 648 -130.62 -12.56 59.97
C GLN A 648 -131.39 -11.50 60.79
N GLY A 649 -131.06 -10.22 60.64
CA GLY A 649 -131.81 -9.10 61.20
C GLY A 649 -133.27 -9.10 60.76
N LYS A 650 -133.53 -9.20 59.45
CA LYS A 650 -134.89 -9.32 58.89
C LYS A 650 -135.67 -10.52 59.43
N VAL A 651 -135.05 -11.71 59.47
CA VAL A 651 -135.68 -12.92 60.02
C VAL A 651 -135.98 -12.78 61.52
N SER A 652 -135.11 -12.15 62.30
CA SER A 652 -135.38 -11.87 63.72
C SER A 652 -136.57 -10.92 63.92
N ALA A 653 -136.70 -9.90 63.08
CA ALA A 653 -137.84 -8.99 63.10
C ALA A 653 -139.16 -9.69 62.70
N GLU A 654 -139.13 -10.56 61.69
CA GLU A 654 -140.29 -11.40 61.32
C GLU A 654 -140.68 -12.40 62.42
N MET A 655 -139.70 -12.95 63.14
CA MET A 655 -139.93 -13.84 64.28
C MET A 655 -140.63 -13.10 65.42
N HIS A 656 -140.12 -11.93 65.82
CA HIS A 656 -140.76 -11.09 66.83
C HIS A 656 -142.16 -10.59 66.41
N LEU A 657 -142.39 -10.36 65.11
CA LEU A 657 -143.72 -10.06 64.58
C LEU A 657 -144.70 -11.24 64.79
N LYS A 658 -144.25 -12.49 64.58
CA LYS A 658 -145.06 -13.70 64.81
C LYS A 658 -145.31 -13.94 66.30
N GLU A 659 -144.33 -13.71 67.17
CA GLU A 659 -144.50 -13.77 68.62
C GLU A 659 -145.51 -12.73 69.13
N LEU A 660 -145.46 -11.50 68.58
CA LEU A 660 -146.44 -10.45 68.85
C LEU A 660 -147.85 -10.84 68.36
N GLN A 661 -147.94 -11.53 67.22
CA GLN A 661 -149.22 -12.00 66.69
C GLN A 661 -149.80 -13.15 67.52
N GLN A 662 -149.00 -14.16 67.89
CA GLN A 662 -149.45 -15.25 68.77
C GLN A 662 -149.87 -14.76 70.16
N SER A 663 -149.11 -13.83 70.76
CA SER A 663 -149.48 -13.24 72.06
C SER A 663 -150.78 -12.43 71.98
N ARG A 664 -151.06 -11.77 70.86
CA ARG A 664 -152.36 -11.13 70.58
C ARG A 664 -153.49 -12.15 70.41
N GLU A 665 -153.30 -13.20 69.63
CA GLU A 665 -154.31 -14.26 69.43
C GLU A 665 -154.66 -14.97 70.76
N ASN A 666 -153.65 -15.23 71.62
CA ASN A 666 -153.85 -15.77 72.97
C ASN A 666 -154.64 -14.82 73.89
N LEU A 667 -154.40 -13.51 73.82
CA LEU A 667 -155.19 -12.51 74.55
C LEU A 667 -156.66 -12.49 74.11
N GLU A 668 -156.94 -12.66 72.82
CA GLU A 668 -158.30 -12.73 72.28
C GLU A 668 -159.04 -14.03 72.65
N VAL A 669 -158.33 -15.11 73.02
CA VAL A 669 -158.91 -16.32 73.64
C VAL A 669 -159.27 -16.05 75.11
N LEU A 670 -158.29 -15.61 75.91
CA LEU A 670 -158.48 -15.34 77.34
C LEU A 670 -159.57 -14.29 77.61
N ALA A 671 -159.75 -13.33 76.70
CA ALA A 671 -160.82 -12.34 76.78
C ALA A 671 -162.24 -12.95 76.67
N ARG A 672 -162.42 -13.99 75.85
CA ARG A 672 -163.71 -14.69 75.67
C ARG A 672 -164.05 -15.57 76.87
N GLU A 673 -163.08 -16.34 77.37
CA GLU A 673 -163.25 -17.17 78.57
C GLU A 673 -163.60 -16.31 79.80
N ASN A 674 -163.01 -15.12 79.91
CA ASN A 674 -163.38 -14.13 80.92
C ASN A 674 -164.85 -13.67 80.82
N GLN A 675 -165.45 -13.72 79.64
CA GLN A 675 -166.79 -13.20 79.40
C GLN A 675 -167.88 -14.21 79.79
N GLU A 676 -167.65 -15.51 79.56
CA GLU A 676 -168.56 -16.58 80.00
C GLU A 676 -168.54 -16.78 81.52
N LEU A 677 -167.37 -16.76 82.15
CA LEU A 677 -167.26 -16.90 83.61
C LEU A 677 -167.91 -15.74 84.37
N ARG A 678 -167.91 -14.52 83.80
CA ARG A 678 -168.60 -13.35 84.36
C ARG A 678 -170.13 -13.48 84.40
N ALA A 679 -170.72 -14.41 83.66
CA ALA A 679 -172.17 -14.63 83.68
C ALA A 679 -172.65 -15.43 84.90
N GLN A 680 -171.78 -16.18 85.60
CA GLN A 680 -172.20 -17.16 86.61
C GLN A 680 -171.93 -16.76 88.07
N VAL A 681 -171.09 -15.75 88.33
CA VAL A 681 -170.56 -15.45 89.69
C VAL A 681 -171.10 -14.12 90.27
N LEU A 682 -172.19 -13.57 89.72
CA LEU A 682 -172.85 -12.37 90.27
C LEU A 682 -174.17 -12.65 91.01
N GLN A 683 -174.27 -13.83 91.62
CA GLN A 683 -175.11 -14.06 92.79
C GLN A 683 -174.25 -14.66 93.91
N ILE A 684 -173.96 -13.82 94.93
CA ILE A 684 -173.34 -14.12 96.25
C ILE A 684 -171.80 -13.97 96.38
N ARG A 685 -171.41 -12.93 97.14
CA ARG A 685 -170.33 -12.79 98.16
C ARG A 685 -168.93 -12.17 97.91
N SER A 686 -168.65 -11.18 98.78
CA SER A 686 -167.42 -10.88 99.57
C SER A 686 -166.03 -10.69 98.93
N GLU A 687 -165.56 -9.42 98.95
CA GLU A 687 -164.56 -8.86 99.92
C GLU A 687 -163.28 -9.67 100.31
N PRO A 688 -162.12 -9.00 100.55
CA PRO A 688 -161.14 -8.66 99.49
C PRO A 688 -159.66 -8.96 99.89
N ASP A 689 -158.69 -8.23 99.27
CA ASP A 689 -157.23 -8.17 99.55
C ASP A 689 -156.37 -9.40 99.08
N SER A 690 -155.08 -9.32 98.69
CA SER A 690 -154.16 -8.20 98.36
C SER A 690 -152.80 -8.71 97.76
N ARG A 691 -151.98 -7.83 97.14
CA ARG A 691 -150.47 -7.92 97.01
C ARG A 691 -149.84 -9.04 96.09
N VAL A 692 -148.55 -9.12 95.67
CA VAL A 692 -147.33 -8.23 95.55
C VAL A 692 -146.15 -8.87 94.71
N LEU A 693 -145.39 -8.04 93.95
CA LEU A 693 -143.95 -8.02 93.51
C LEU A 693 -143.02 -9.25 93.15
N ASN A 694 -142.00 -8.92 92.29
CA ASN A 694 -140.55 -9.31 92.27
C ASN A 694 -140.07 -10.62 91.57
N ARG A 695 -139.01 -10.63 90.70
CA ARG A 695 -137.50 -10.56 90.85
C ARG A 695 -136.89 -11.99 91.14
N MET A 696 -135.64 -12.42 90.86
CA MET A 696 -134.33 -11.80 90.51
C MET A 696 -133.28 -12.89 90.06
N GLU A 697 -132.14 -12.52 89.41
CA GLU A 697 -130.82 -13.26 89.28
C GLU A 697 -130.83 -14.73 88.74
N GLY A 698 -129.74 -15.49 88.44
CA GLY A 698 -128.24 -15.44 88.42
C GLY A 698 -127.73 -16.88 88.10
N ASP A 699 -126.47 -17.36 88.04
CA ASP A 699 -125.05 -16.94 87.81
C ASP A 699 -124.20 -18.28 87.72
N GLY A 700 -122.91 -18.49 87.38
CA GLY A 700 -121.73 -17.72 86.90
C GLY A 700 -120.42 -18.59 86.97
N VAL A 701 -119.26 -18.08 86.49
CA VAL A 701 -117.84 -18.48 86.85
C VAL A 701 -117.29 -19.85 86.28
N GLU A 702 -116.06 -20.01 85.73
CA GLU A 702 -114.72 -20.23 86.38
C GLU A 702 -113.47 -19.96 85.46
N SER A 703 -112.22 -20.22 85.92
CA SER A 703 -110.95 -19.57 85.45
C SER A 703 -109.61 -20.32 85.72
N LYS A 704 -108.53 -20.10 84.91
CA LYS A 704 -107.06 -20.13 85.30
C LYS A 704 -106.02 -19.76 84.20
N VAL A 705 -104.70 -19.73 84.54
CA VAL A 705 -103.55 -19.05 83.85
C VAL A 705 -102.21 -19.84 84.02
N TYR A 706 -101.23 -19.75 83.08
CA TYR A 706 -99.73 -19.63 83.26
C TYR A 706 -98.89 -19.80 81.93
N GLU A 707 -97.54 -19.77 81.98
CA GLU A 707 -96.56 -19.42 80.90
C GLU A 707 -95.55 -20.53 80.45
N ASP A 708 -94.70 -20.22 79.45
CA ASP A 708 -93.31 -20.71 79.14
C ASP A 708 -92.96 -22.04 78.38
N GLU A 709 -91.65 -22.29 78.15
CA GLU A 709 -91.02 -22.84 76.92
C GLU A 709 -90.54 -24.34 76.86
N ILE A 710 -90.39 -24.86 75.62
CA ILE A 710 -89.34 -25.75 75.00
C ILE A 710 -88.59 -26.80 75.87
N PRO A 711 -88.71 -28.13 75.59
CA PRO A 711 -87.61 -28.90 74.93
C PRO A 711 -88.08 -30.09 74.04
N LYS A 712 -87.46 -30.50 72.91
CA LYS A 712 -86.07 -30.99 72.57
C LYS A 712 -85.57 -32.22 73.35
N THR A 713 -85.25 -33.29 72.61
CA THR A 713 -84.33 -34.40 72.97
C THR A 713 -83.38 -34.67 71.78
N SER A 714 -82.16 -35.19 71.92
CA SER A 714 -81.25 -35.27 73.07
C SER A 714 -79.81 -35.47 72.55
N LEU A 715 -78.85 -34.68 73.02
CA LEU A 715 -77.42 -34.83 72.73
C LEU A 715 -76.65 -34.79 74.07
N VAL A 716 -75.51 -35.48 74.15
CA VAL A 716 -74.57 -35.36 75.28
C VAL A 716 -73.33 -34.63 74.78
N ILE A 717 -72.88 -33.63 75.55
CA ILE A 717 -71.85 -32.65 75.18
C ILE A 717 -70.88 -32.52 76.37
N PRO A 718 -69.56 -32.37 76.15
CA PRO A 718 -68.64 -31.89 77.18
C PRO A 718 -68.97 -30.43 77.54
N ASP A 719 -68.97 -30.11 78.83
CA ASP A 719 -69.66 -28.95 79.39
C ASP A 719 -69.15 -27.57 78.92
N ASP A 720 -69.99 -26.54 79.17
CA ASP A 720 -69.82 -25.11 78.88
C ASP A 720 -70.08 -24.61 77.44
N PHE A 721 -71.37 -24.54 77.09
CA PHE A 721 -71.94 -23.59 76.11
C PHE A 721 -73.14 -22.88 76.74
N GLU A 722 -73.15 -21.55 76.80
CA GLU A 722 -74.21 -20.78 77.47
C GLU A 722 -75.54 -20.75 76.69
N SER A 723 -75.50 -20.97 75.36
CA SER A 723 -76.68 -21.01 74.50
C SER A 723 -76.86 -22.34 73.76
N ARG A 724 -78.13 -22.80 73.73
CA ARG A 724 -78.57 -24.05 73.08
C ARG A 724 -78.69 -23.95 71.55
N GLU A 725 -78.50 -22.75 71.00
CA GLU A 725 -78.58 -22.46 69.57
C GLU A 725 -77.19 -22.29 68.96
N GLU A 726 -76.26 -21.64 69.69
CA GLU A 726 -74.83 -21.57 69.37
C GLU A 726 -74.21 -22.96 69.24
N MET A 727 -74.50 -23.87 70.18
CA MET A 727 -74.05 -25.26 70.14
C MET A 727 -74.52 -26.01 68.88
N VAL A 728 -75.78 -25.82 68.47
CA VAL A 728 -76.34 -26.49 67.28
C VAL A 728 -75.76 -25.90 66.00
N THR A 729 -75.71 -24.58 65.89
CA THR A 729 -75.13 -23.90 64.73
C THR A 729 -73.64 -24.17 64.58
N PHE A 730 -72.89 -24.27 65.68
CA PHE A 730 -71.49 -24.69 65.69
C PHE A 730 -71.31 -26.13 65.17
N VAL A 731 -72.09 -27.10 65.68
CA VAL A 731 -72.00 -28.50 65.24
C VAL A 731 -72.42 -28.66 63.76
N THR A 732 -73.50 -28.01 63.33
CA THR A 732 -73.91 -28.02 61.91
C THR A 732 -72.86 -27.35 61.03
N SER A 733 -72.30 -26.21 61.44
CA SER A 733 -71.22 -25.53 60.69
C SER A 733 -69.95 -26.38 60.61
N ALA A 734 -69.58 -27.09 61.68
CA ALA A 734 -68.42 -27.98 61.69
C ALA A 734 -68.63 -29.19 60.77
N ILE A 735 -69.84 -29.78 60.76
CA ILE A 735 -70.19 -30.88 59.86
C ILE A 735 -70.15 -30.42 58.40
N SER A 736 -70.78 -29.30 58.04
CA SER A 736 -70.75 -28.78 56.67
C SER A 736 -69.35 -28.39 56.21
N LYS A 737 -68.51 -27.87 57.11
CA LYS A 737 -67.10 -27.55 56.78
C LYS A 737 -66.27 -28.80 56.55
N LEU A 738 -66.40 -29.83 57.40
CA LEU A 738 -65.73 -31.12 57.22
C LEU A 738 -66.25 -31.89 55.99
N GLN A 739 -67.53 -31.72 55.61
CA GLN A 739 -68.07 -32.23 54.35
C GLN A 739 -67.41 -31.54 53.15
N GLY A 740 -67.32 -30.21 53.15
CA GLY A 740 -66.61 -29.45 52.10
C GLY A 740 -65.13 -29.81 51.99
N GLU A 741 -64.42 -29.94 53.12
CA GLU A 741 -63.00 -30.37 53.14
C GLU A 741 -62.84 -31.83 52.66
N ARG A 742 -63.79 -32.71 52.96
CA ARG A 742 -63.83 -34.09 52.45
C ARG A 742 -64.07 -34.13 50.93
N GLU A 743 -65.01 -33.34 50.43
CA GLU A 743 -65.29 -33.23 48.98
C GLU A 743 -64.13 -32.59 48.20
N GLU A 744 -63.45 -31.61 48.79
CA GLU A 744 -62.20 -31.02 48.27
C GLU A 744 -61.10 -32.09 48.13
N VAL A 745 -60.87 -32.89 49.18
CA VAL A 745 -59.87 -33.97 49.14
C VAL A 745 -60.28 -35.09 48.18
N GLU A 746 -61.57 -35.44 48.05
CA GLU A 746 -62.02 -36.39 47.03
C GLU A 746 -61.85 -35.85 45.60
N ARG A 747 -62.02 -34.54 45.39
CA ARG A 747 -61.74 -33.88 44.09
C ARG A 747 -60.24 -33.89 43.78
N GLN A 748 -59.39 -33.49 44.73
CA GLN A 748 -57.93 -33.53 44.56
C GLN A 748 -57.41 -34.95 44.37
N LEU A 749 -57.99 -35.96 45.05
CA LEU A 749 -57.65 -37.37 44.85
C LEU A 749 -58.10 -37.88 43.48
N THR A 750 -59.26 -37.44 42.97
CA THR A 750 -59.73 -37.82 41.62
C THR A 750 -58.97 -37.09 40.53
N GLU A 751 -58.53 -35.85 40.71
CA GLU A 751 -57.60 -35.16 39.81
C GLU A 751 -56.20 -35.76 39.84
N GLN A 752 -55.65 -36.11 41.01
CA GLN A 752 -54.39 -36.87 41.12
C GLN A 752 -54.48 -38.24 40.43
N ARG A 753 -55.61 -38.96 40.60
CA ARG A 753 -55.87 -40.22 39.89
C ARG A 753 -55.99 -39.99 38.38
N ARG A 754 -56.66 -38.93 37.93
CA ARG A 754 -56.78 -38.62 36.50
C ARG A 754 -55.42 -38.23 35.92
N TYR A 755 -54.62 -37.40 36.60
CA TYR A 755 -53.26 -37.08 36.18
C TYR A 755 -52.36 -38.32 36.12
N CYS A 756 -52.46 -39.23 37.09
CA CYS A 756 -51.74 -40.51 37.04
C CYS A 756 -52.28 -41.44 35.93
N GLN A 757 -53.58 -41.42 35.63
CA GLN A 757 -54.16 -42.15 34.51
C GLN A 757 -53.78 -41.56 33.15
N ASP A 758 -53.77 -40.23 33.01
CA ASP A 758 -53.33 -39.47 31.84
C ASP A 758 -51.84 -39.75 31.58
N LEU A 759 -50.99 -39.74 32.63
CA LEU A 759 -49.56 -40.07 32.55
C LEU A 759 -49.33 -41.57 32.28
N LEU A 760 -50.13 -42.47 32.86
CA LEU A 760 -50.12 -43.89 32.50
C LEU A 760 -50.62 -44.14 31.08
N HIS A 761 -51.56 -43.33 30.57
CA HIS A 761 -52.01 -43.38 29.18
C HIS A 761 -50.88 -42.94 28.26
N GLN A 762 -50.22 -41.81 28.51
CA GLN A 762 -49.04 -41.38 27.75
C GLN A 762 -47.89 -42.41 27.81
N LEU A 763 -47.62 -43.00 28.98
CA LEU A 763 -46.65 -44.11 29.10
C LEU A 763 -47.12 -45.35 28.33
N SER A 764 -48.42 -45.64 28.27
CA SER A 764 -48.98 -46.74 27.49
C SER A 764 -48.94 -46.46 25.98
N GLU A 765 -49.11 -45.21 25.55
CA GLU A 765 -49.02 -44.77 24.15
C GLU A 765 -47.56 -44.80 23.69
N ILE A 766 -46.62 -44.31 24.51
CA ILE A 766 -45.17 -44.44 24.26
C ILE A 766 -44.77 -45.92 24.24
N ARG A 767 -45.37 -46.76 25.09
CA ARG A 767 -45.12 -48.21 25.10
C ARG A 767 -45.75 -48.91 23.89
N MET A 768 -46.94 -48.51 23.45
CA MET A 768 -47.62 -49.01 22.26
C MET A 768 -46.94 -48.55 20.97
N GLN A 769 -46.41 -47.32 20.90
CA GLN A 769 -45.54 -46.87 19.81
C GLN A 769 -44.20 -47.63 19.79
N LYS A 770 -43.71 -48.12 20.94
CA LYS A 770 -42.56 -49.03 21.00
C LYS A 770 -42.89 -50.51 20.77
N SER A 771 -44.12 -50.98 21.02
CA SER A 771 -44.51 -52.39 20.85
C SER A 771 -45.30 -52.69 19.57
N SER A 772 -45.83 -51.68 18.87
CA SER A 772 -46.42 -51.86 17.52
C SER A 772 -45.37 -52.20 16.45
N GLY A 773 -44.08 -52.15 16.78
CA GLY A 773 -42.99 -52.73 15.99
C GLY A 773 -42.50 -54.11 16.46
N ALA A 774 -43.08 -54.72 17.50
CA ALA A 774 -42.59 -55.98 18.07
C ALA A 774 -43.75 -56.90 18.57
N LEU A 775 -43.99 -57.95 17.78
CA LEU A 775 -44.98 -59.03 17.95
C LEU A 775 -45.32 -59.44 19.40
N ASN A 776 -46.63 -59.50 19.67
CA ASN A 776 -47.20 -60.51 20.58
C ASN A 776 -47.62 -61.73 19.75
N HIS A 777 -46.95 -62.88 19.90
CA HIS A 777 -47.57 -64.21 19.77
C HIS A 777 -46.63 -65.31 20.30
N THR A 778 -46.75 -65.60 21.59
CA THR A 778 -46.46 -66.92 22.18
C THR A 778 -47.78 -67.70 22.26
N SER A 779 -47.87 -69.03 22.13
CA SER A 779 -46.84 -70.08 22.00
C SER A 779 -47.46 -71.28 21.26
N ASP A 780 -46.65 -72.13 20.63
CA ASP A 780 -46.39 -73.53 21.05
C ASP A 780 -45.97 -74.45 19.87
N LEU A 781 -45.27 -75.54 20.23
CA LEU A 781 -44.87 -76.72 19.44
C LEU A 781 -43.71 -76.62 18.42
N SER A 782 -42.84 -77.64 18.52
CA SER A 782 -41.94 -78.21 17.51
C SER A 782 -40.62 -77.51 17.14
N ALA A 783 -39.59 -77.83 17.93
CA ALA A 783 -38.26 -78.30 17.51
C ALA A 783 -37.52 -77.69 16.29
N ASP A 784 -36.26 -77.30 16.56
CA ASP A 784 -35.12 -77.27 15.64
C ASP A 784 -35.17 -76.28 14.45
N SER A 785 -35.60 -75.06 14.73
CA SER A 785 -35.14 -73.87 14.00
C SER A 785 -35.05 -72.68 14.96
N ILE A 786 -33.95 -71.93 14.87
CA ILE A 786 -33.89 -70.57 15.44
C ILE A 786 -34.99 -69.77 14.71
N PRO A 787 -35.92 -69.09 15.41
CA PRO A 787 -36.96 -68.31 14.75
C PRO A 787 -36.33 -67.34 13.76
N ARG A 788 -36.87 -67.29 12.54
CA ARG A 788 -36.18 -66.61 11.43
C ARG A 788 -36.02 -65.12 11.72
N GLU A 789 -36.96 -64.53 12.45
CA GLU A 789 -36.90 -63.16 12.94
C GLU A 789 -35.71 -62.92 13.89
N VAL A 790 -35.33 -63.92 14.69
CA VAL A 790 -34.17 -63.85 15.60
C VAL A 790 -32.87 -64.02 14.82
N TYR A 791 -32.83 -64.90 13.81
CA TYR A 791 -31.69 -65.01 12.90
C TYR A 791 -31.50 -63.73 12.08
N ASP A 792 -32.56 -63.22 11.46
CA ASP A 792 -32.55 -62.00 10.64
C ASP A 792 -32.25 -60.75 11.50
N ALA A 793 -32.72 -60.69 12.75
CA ALA A 793 -32.35 -59.62 13.70
C ALA A 793 -30.88 -59.69 14.13
N LEU A 794 -30.36 -60.90 14.41
CA LEU A 794 -28.94 -61.11 14.73
C LEU A 794 -28.05 -60.80 13.53
N GLN A 795 -28.44 -61.23 12.32
CA GLN A 795 -27.77 -60.88 11.07
C GLN A 795 -27.79 -59.37 10.86
N SER A 796 -28.93 -58.69 11.01
CA SER A 796 -29.00 -57.23 10.86
C SER A 796 -28.19 -56.47 11.92
N ALA A 797 -28.08 -57.01 13.14
CA ALA A 797 -27.19 -56.48 14.17
C ALA A 797 -25.71 -56.70 13.83
N MET A 798 -25.36 -57.86 13.29
CA MET A 798 -24.01 -58.20 12.83
C MET A 798 -23.60 -57.37 11.60
N GLU A 799 -24.50 -57.16 10.63
CA GLU A 799 -24.30 -56.27 9.48
C GLU A 799 -24.09 -54.81 9.93
N LYS A 800 -24.90 -54.31 10.87
CA LYS A 800 -24.71 -52.97 11.45
C LYS A 800 -23.39 -52.85 12.21
N LEU A 801 -22.98 -53.89 12.93
CA LEU A 801 -21.69 -53.93 13.62
C LEU A 801 -20.53 -53.99 12.61
N GLN A 802 -20.65 -54.78 11.54
CA GLN A 802 -19.67 -54.89 10.47
C GLN A 802 -19.52 -53.57 9.72
N LEU A 803 -20.63 -52.94 9.30
CA LEU A 803 -20.64 -51.62 8.67
C LEU A 803 -20.02 -50.54 9.57
N ARG A 804 -20.33 -50.57 10.88
CA ARG A 804 -19.70 -49.66 11.84
C ARG A 804 -18.21 -49.94 12.02
N PHE A 805 -17.80 -51.21 12.01
CA PHE A 805 -16.38 -51.59 12.11
C PHE A 805 -15.59 -51.24 10.85
N THR A 806 -16.13 -51.46 9.65
CA THR A 806 -15.49 -51.01 8.40
C THR A 806 -15.43 -49.49 8.31
N SER A 807 -16.50 -48.78 8.71
CA SER A 807 -16.52 -47.31 8.77
C SER A 807 -15.50 -46.77 9.78
N LEU A 808 -15.39 -47.33 10.99
CA LEU A 808 -14.38 -46.94 11.98
C LEU A 808 -12.95 -47.30 11.54
N MET A 809 -12.77 -48.40 10.79
CA MET A 809 -11.46 -48.75 10.21
C MET A 809 -11.08 -47.84 9.05
N GLN A 810 -12.03 -47.40 8.23
CA GLN A 810 -11.84 -46.37 7.20
C GLN A 810 -11.50 -45.02 7.84
N GLU A 811 -12.32 -44.55 8.79
CA GLU A 811 -12.04 -43.33 9.57
C GLU A 811 -10.67 -43.38 10.24
N ARG A 812 -10.27 -44.53 10.81
CA ARG A 812 -8.93 -44.71 11.39
C ARG A 812 -7.80 -44.66 10.36
N VAL A 813 -8.02 -45.15 9.14
CA VAL A 813 -7.04 -45.05 8.04
C VAL A 813 -6.95 -43.62 7.55
N GLU A 814 -8.08 -42.95 7.27
CA GLU A 814 -8.13 -41.53 6.88
C GLU A 814 -7.50 -40.61 7.94
N LEU A 815 -7.77 -40.86 9.23
CA LEU A 815 -7.13 -40.14 10.33
C LEU A 815 -5.63 -40.44 10.42
N LYS A 816 -5.17 -41.66 10.12
CA LYS A 816 -3.74 -41.97 10.09
C LYS A 816 -3.06 -41.29 8.90
N GLU A 817 -3.61 -41.40 7.70
CA GLU A 817 -3.11 -40.71 6.50
C GLU A 817 -3.03 -39.20 6.72
N ARG A 818 -4.01 -38.62 7.44
CA ARG A 818 -4.01 -37.21 7.84
C ARG A 818 -2.99 -36.87 8.93
N VAL A 819 -2.67 -37.79 9.85
CA VAL A 819 -1.56 -37.63 10.81
C VAL A 819 -0.23 -37.71 10.09
N ASP A 820 -0.02 -38.72 9.23
CA ASP A 820 1.18 -38.89 8.42
C ASP A 820 1.39 -37.64 7.51
N GLU A 821 0.33 -37.08 6.92
CA GLU A 821 0.37 -35.81 6.16
C GLU A 821 0.74 -34.61 7.05
N LEU A 822 0.18 -34.52 8.26
CA LEU A 822 0.51 -33.45 9.21
C LEU A 822 1.94 -33.56 9.74
N GLU A 823 2.47 -34.76 9.95
CA GLU A 823 3.87 -34.99 10.30
C GLU A 823 4.81 -34.55 9.16
N HIS A 824 4.50 -34.92 7.91
CA HIS A 824 5.24 -34.42 6.74
C HIS A 824 5.22 -32.88 6.64
N ARG A 825 4.06 -32.25 6.86
CA ARG A 825 3.94 -30.78 6.91
C ARG A 825 4.74 -30.17 8.07
N CYS A 826 4.78 -30.81 9.24
CA CYS A 826 5.58 -30.34 10.37
C CYS A 826 7.09 -30.45 10.10
N ILE A 827 7.55 -31.52 9.45
CA ILE A 827 8.94 -31.67 9.02
C ILE A 827 9.32 -30.60 8.00
N GLN A 828 8.45 -30.33 7.00
CA GLN A 828 8.65 -29.25 6.04
C GLN A 828 8.72 -27.88 6.73
N LEU A 829 7.76 -27.57 7.60
CA LEU A 829 7.74 -26.30 8.35
C LEU A 829 8.93 -26.15 9.30
N SER A 830 9.50 -27.25 9.81
CA SER A 830 10.77 -27.21 10.55
C SER A 830 11.92 -26.77 9.64
N GLY A 831 12.09 -27.40 8.47
CA GLY A 831 13.13 -27.01 7.51
C GLY A 831 12.96 -25.59 6.95
N GLU A 832 11.73 -25.13 6.75
CA GLU A 832 11.42 -23.74 6.42
C GLU A 832 11.78 -22.79 7.58
N THR A 833 11.54 -23.20 8.84
CA THR A 833 11.95 -22.42 10.03
C THR A 833 13.46 -22.37 10.19
N ASP A 834 14.16 -23.48 9.95
CA ASP A 834 15.63 -23.58 10.04
C ASP A 834 16.30 -22.70 8.97
N THR A 835 15.82 -22.76 7.72
CA THR A 835 16.32 -21.90 6.63
C THR A 835 15.97 -20.42 6.80
N ILE A 836 14.82 -20.08 7.41
CA ILE A 836 14.53 -18.72 7.89
C ILE A 836 15.54 -18.31 8.99
N GLY A 837 15.91 -19.22 9.88
CA GLY A 837 16.95 -19.02 10.90
C GLY A 837 18.32 -18.73 10.29
N GLU A 838 18.74 -19.50 9.27
CA GLU A 838 19.96 -19.24 8.49
C GLU A 838 19.90 -17.87 7.80
N TYR A 839 18.78 -17.51 7.18
CA TYR A 839 18.61 -16.20 6.55
C TYR A 839 18.70 -15.05 7.57
N ILE A 840 18.11 -15.21 8.76
CA ILE A 840 18.24 -14.24 9.86
C ILE A 840 19.70 -14.11 10.31
N ALA A 841 20.44 -15.21 10.45
CA ALA A 841 21.86 -15.18 10.81
C ALA A 841 22.72 -14.51 9.74
N LEU A 842 22.48 -14.82 8.45
CA LEU A 842 23.15 -14.18 7.31
C LEU A 842 22.83 -12.68 7.24
N TYR A 843 21.58 -12.27 7.46
CA TYR A 843 21.18 -10.86 7.49
C TYR A 843 21.80 -10.11 8.68
N GLN A 844 21.86 -10.73 9.86
CA GLN A 844 22.57 -10.16 11.02
C GLN A 844 24.07 -9.97 10.74
N ASN A 845 24.72 -10.95 10.14
CA ASN A 845 26.13 -10.86 9.75
C ASN A 845 26.37 -9.78 8.68
N GLN A 846 25.57 -9.76 7.61
CA GLN A 846 25.63 -8.73 6.57
C GLN A 846 25.41 -7.32 7.15
N ARG A 847 24.46 -7.16 8.09
CA ARG A 847 24.21 -5.90 8.80
C ARG A 847 25.35 -5.52 9.73
N ALA A 848 26.03 -6.47 10.36
CA ALA A 848 27.24 -6.22 11.16
C ALA A 848 28.40 -5.74 10.28
N ILE A 849 28.66 -6.40 9.15
CA ILE A 849 29.68 -5.98 8.17
C ILE A 849 29.37 -4.60 7.59
N LEU A 850 28.11 -4.32 7.26
CA LEU A 850 27.67 -2.98 6.80
C LEU A 850 27.89 -1.91 7.88
N LYS A 851 27.59 -2.23 9.15
CA LYS A 851 27.84 -1.32 10.27
C LYS A 851 29.34 -1.09 10.48
N GLN A 852 30.16 -2.12 10.40
CA GLN A 852 31.63 -2.02 10.51
C GLN A 852 32.19 -1.11 9.42
N ARG A 853 31.83 -1.33 8.15
CA ARG A 853 32.24 -0.47 7.02
C ARG A 853 31.71 0.96 7.14
N HIS A 854 30.62 1.18 7.88
CA HIS A 854 30.12 2.53 8.18
C HIS A 854 31.02 3.20 9.24
N SER A 855 31.32 2.53 10.36
CA SER A 855 32.22 3.06 11.38
C SER A 855 33.65 3.28 10.85
N GLU A 856 34.17 2.41 9.99
CA GLU A 856 35.48 2.60 9.33
C GLU A 856 35.49 3.85 8.44
N LYS A 857 34.39 4.15 7.74
CA LYS A 857 34.22 5.38 6.97
C LYS A 857 34.04 6.61 7.85
N GLU A 858 33.27 6.52 8.93
CA GLU A 858 33.10 7.62 9.90
C GLU A 858 34.42 7.95 10.61
N GLU A 859 35.22 6.94 10.98
CA GLU A 859 36.58 7.13 11.49
C GLU A 859 37.49 7.79 10.45
N TYR A 860 37.49 7.32 9.20
CA TYR A 860 38.29 7.92 8.14
C TYR A 860 37.90 9.39 7.88
N ILE A 861 36.59 9.69 7.81
CA ILE A 861 36.08 11.05 7.67
C ILE A 861 36.46 11.91 8.88
N SER A 862 36.41 11.35 10.10
CA SER A 862 36.80 12.06 11.33
C SER A 862 38.30 12.39 11.36
N ARG A 863 39.17 11.43 10.98
CA ARG A 863 40.62 11.65 10.84
C ARG A 863 40.93 12.70 9.77
N LEU A 864 40.27 12.63 8.60
CA LEU A 864 40.43 13.61 7.53
C LEU A 864 39.90 15.00 7.93
N ALA A 865 38.86 15.08 8.76
CA ALA A 865 38.38 16.34 9.32
C ALA A 865 39.37 16.93 10.34
N GLN A 866 39.94 16.10 11.21
CA GLN A 866 41.01 16.48 12.15
C GLN A 866 42.26 16.97 11.41
N ASP A 867 42.77 16.21 10.42
CA ASP A 867 43.94 16.61 9.63
C ASP A 867 43.70 17.95 8.90
N LYS A 868 42.46 18.21 8.44
CA LYS A 868 42.05 19.48 7.84
C LYS A 868 41.94 20.62 8.86
N GLU A 869 41.66 20.34 10.13
CA GLU A 869 41.66 21.32 11.22
C GLU A 869 43.08 21.62 11.71
N GLU A 870 43.93 20.60 11.88
CA GLU A 870 45.36 20.76 12.16
C GLU A 870 46.08 21.54 11.04
N MET A 871 45.79 21.24 9.76
CA MET A 871 46.36 21.99 8.63
C MET A 871 45.90 23.45 8.63
N LYS A 872 44.63 23.75 8.97
CA LYS A 872 44.17 25.13 9.16
C LYS A 872 44.89 25.82 10.31
N ALA A 873 45.10 25.14 11.43
CA ALA A 873 45.82 25.69 12.57
C ALA A 873 47.27 26.05 12.20
N LYS A 874 47.99 25.16 11.50
CA LYS A 874 49.34 25.43 10.98
C LYS A 874 49.37 26.57 9.96
N LEU A 875 48.36 26.69 9.09
CA LEU A 875 48.25 27.81 8.15
C LEU A 875 47.96 29.15 8.85
N LEU A 876 47.20 29.15 9.95
CA LEU A 876 46.99 30.34 10.78
C LEU A 876 48.25 30.72 11.58
N GLU A 877 48.97 29.76 12.15
CA GLU A 877 50.27 29.99 12.79
C GLU A 877 51.28 30.56 11.78
N LEU A 878 51.34 29.99 10.57
CA LEU A 878 52.16 30.51 9.47
C LEU A 878 51.77 31.95 9.09
N GLN A 879 50.48 32.27 9.03
CA GLN A 879 50.01 33.63 8.76
C GLN A 879 50.42 34.62 9.86
N VAL A 880 50.37 34.21 11.13
CA VAL A 880 50.84 35.02 12.27
C VAL A 880 52.36 35.22 12.20
N LEU A 881 53.14 34.16 11.95
CA LEU A 881 54.59 34.24 11.84
C LEU A 881 55.05 35.10 10.66
N VAL A 882 54.37 35.02 9.51
CA VAL A 882 54.65 35.90 8.36
C VAL A 882 54.28 37.35 8.68
N MET A 883 53.19 37.60 9.41
CA MET A 883 52.83 38.95 9.86
C MET A 883 53.87 39.51 10.84
N THR A 884 54.34 38.72 11.81
CA THR A 884 55.40 39.15 12.73
C THR A 884 56.70 39.43 11.99
N LEU A 885 57.13 38.55 11.07
CA LEU A 885 58.32 38.78 10.24
C LEU A 885 58.21 40.07 9.39
N VAL A 886 57.02 40.37 8.86
CA VAL A 886 56.76 41.63 8.16
C VAL A 886 56.86 42.83 9.11
N THR A 887 56.37 42.74 10.35
CA THR A 887 56.54 43.82 11.34
C THR A 887 58.00 43.98 11.80
N GLU A 888 58.73 42.88 12.03
CA GLU A 888 60.14 42.86 12.40
C GLU A 888 61.01 43.49 11.29
N ARG A 889 60.77 43.11 10.03
CA ARG A 889 61.42 43.70 8.86
C ARG A 889 61.05 45.18 8.68
N ASN A 890 59.80 45.57 8.93
CA ASN A 890 59.38 46.97 8.85
C ASN A 890 59.99 47.83 9.98
N GLU A 891 60.18 47.27 11.18
CA GLU A 891 60.96 47.92 12.23
C GLU A 891 62.44 48.02 11.87
N TRP A 892 63.04 46.97 11.33
CA TRP A 892 64.42 46.99 10.86
C TRP A 892 64.62 48.04 9.77
N TYR A 893 63.68 48.16 8.83
CA TYR A 893 63.69 49.19 7.79
C TYR A 893 63.54 50.61 8.36
N LYS A 894 62.68 50.82 9.39
CA LYS A 894 62.64 52.10 10.12
C LYS A 894 63.98 52.43 10.77
N LYS A 895 64.55 51.49 11.54
CA LYS A 895 65.85 51.64 12.21
C LYS A 895 66.98 51.91 11.20
N PHE A 896 66.95 51.28 10.03
CA PHE A 896 67.87 51.52 8.92
C PHE A 896 67.70 52.91 8.30
N VAL A 897 66.46 53.36 8.03
CA VAL A 897 66.18 54.70 7.48
C VAL A 897 66.52 55.81 8.49
N GLU A 898 66.31 55.56 9.79
CA GLU A 898 66.72 56.45 10.87
C GLU A 898 68.26 56.54 10.96
N ALA A 899 68.98 55.41 10.88
CA ALA A 899 70.43 55.38 10.82
C ALA A 899 70.99 56.05 9.55
N ALA A 900 70.36 55.83 8.39
CA ALA A 900 70.74 56.46 7.12
C ALA A 900 70.54 57.99 7.15
N ARG A 901 69.44 58.47 7.75
CA ARG A 901 69.23 59.90 8.01
C ARG A 901 70.24 60.48 9.00
N SER A 902 70.62 59.71 10.02
CA SER A 902 71.68 60.10 10.96
C SER A 902 73.04 60.24 10.26
N ASN A 903 73.36 59.36 9.30
CA ASN A 903 74.58 59.43 8.50
C ASN A 903 74.56 60.53 7.43
N GLN A 904 73.39 61.02 7.00
CA GLN A 904 73.28 62.12 6.03
C GLN A 904 73.67 63.51 6.60
N MET A 905 74.07 63.59 7.88
CA MET A 905 74.49 64.83 8.54
C MET A 905 76.01 65.11 8.44
N LEU A 906 76.81 64.22 7.84
CA LEU A 906 78.26 64.42 7.63
C LEU A 906 78.70 64.03 6.21
N GLY A 907 79.55 64.86 5.59
CA GLY A 907 80.40 64.46 4.44
C GLY A 907 79.93 64.90 3.06
N SER A 908 80.14 66.16 2.72
CA SER A 908 80.04 66.67 1.35
C SER A 908 81.30 66.41 0.53
N LEU A 909 81.18 65.92 -0.71
CA LEU A 909 82.02 66.38 -1.83
C LEU A 909 81.40 66.07 -3.20
N GLU A 910 81.80 66.90 -4.17
CA GLU A 910 81.34 67.01 -5.57
C GLU A 910 82.10 66.01 -6.51
N LEU A 911 81.73 65.69 -7.76
CA LEU A 911 80.59 66.03 -8.65
C LEU A 911 80.51 64.99 -9.82
N THR A 912 79.64 65.24 -10.83
CA THR A 912 79.42 64.51 -12.10
C THR A 912 78.62 63.18 -11.96
N ALA A 913 77.40 62.99 -12.49
CA ALA A 913 76.80 63.13 -13.85
C ALA A 913 76.80 61.78 -14.60
N GLU A 914 75.71 61.27 -15.23
CA GLU A 914 74.39 61.83 -15.61
C GLU A 914 73.18 60.87 -15.33
N HIS A 915 71.96 61.35 -15.62
CA HIS A 915 70.68 60.59 -15.75
C HIS A 915 70.51 60.02 -17.19
N PRO A 916 69.43 59.27 -17.55
CA PRO A 916 68.45 58.47 -16.77
C PRO A 916 68.62 56.96 -17.11
N MET A 917 67.70 56.01 -17.39
CA MET A 917 66.32 55.96 -17.97
C MET A 917 65.79 54.51 -17.73
N GLU A 918 64.70 54.28 -17.00
CA GLU A 918 63.29 54.06 -17.45
C GLU A 918 62.84 52.58 -17.53
N ILE A 919 61.55 52.38 -17.82
CA ILE A 919 60.78 51.13 -17.73
C ILE A 919 60.25 50.75 -19.12
N GLY A 920 60.48 49.50 -19.55
CA GLY A 920 59.85 48.88 -20.72
C GLY A 920 60.46 47.48 -20.96
N ALA A 921 59.76 46.36 -21.11
CA ALA A 921 58.46 46.02 -21.70
C ALA A 921 58.53 45.61 -23.20
N THR A 922 58.93 44.35 -23.41
CA THR A 922 58.66 43.48 -24.57
C THR A 922 58.52 42.07 -23.97
N GLU A 923 57.38 41.39 -23.94
CA GLU A 923 56.53 40.89 -25.04
C GLU A 923 57.23 39.96 -26.04
N ASN A 924 56.64 38.75 -26.08
CA ASN A 924 56.55 37.77 -27.18
C ASN A 924 57.70 36.78 -27.45
N GLU A 925 57.25 35.60 -27.93
CA GLU A 925 58.01 34.45 -28.46
C GLU A 925 58.98 33.73 -27.48
N GLY A 926 59.08 32.40 -27.49
CA GLY A 926 58.36 31.39 -28.27
C GLY A 926 58.49 29.99 -27.65
N LEU A 927 57.75 29.01 -28.16
CA LEU A 927 57.85 27.61 -27.74
C LEU A 927 59.14 26.98 -28.29
N GLU A 928 59.93 26.33 -27.44
CA GLU A 928 60.87 25.30 -27.89
C GLU A 928 60.77 24.07 -26.98
N GLU A 929 60.63 22.91 -27.61
CA GLU A 929 60.30 21.62 -27.00
C GLU A 929 61.55 20.73 -27.05
N VAL A 930 62.10 20.37 -25.89
CA VAL A 930 63.21 19.40 -25.80
C VAL A 930 62.79 18.24 -24.91
N SER A 931 62.87 17.04 -25.48
CA SER A 931 62.31 15.82 -24.91
C SER A 931 63.42 14.79 -24.66
N LEU A 932 63.26 13.98 -23.61
CA LEU A 932 64.04 12.78 -23.30
C LEU A 932 65.53 13.02 -22.91
N THR A 933 66.23 12.12 -22.20
CA THR A 933 65.89 10.75 -21.78
C THR A 933 66.39 10.43 -20.36
N GLU A 934 65.94 9.29 -19.87
CA GLU A 934 66.39 8.52 -18.70
C GLU A 934 67.93 8.46 -18.48
N ASP A 935 68.37 8.30 -17.23
CA ASP A 935 68.94 7.00 -16.81
C ASP A 935 68.87 6.76 -15.28
N ARG A 936 69.31 5.56 -14.86
CA ARG A 936 69.04 4.86 -13.60
C ARG A 936 70.13 4.98 -12.53
N VAL A 937 69.68 4.77 -11.28
CA VAL A 937 70.38 4.08 -10.18
C VAL A 937 71.75 4.62 -9.72
N ALA A 938 71.78 5.18 -8.50
CA ALA A 938 72.76 4.80 -7.47
C ALA A 938 72.38 5.36 -6.08
N ASN A 939 71.40 4.76 -5.38
CA ASN A 939 71.16 5.12 -3.98
C ASN A 939 72.14 4.37 -3.06
N LYS A 940 73.19 5.04 -2.57
CA LYS A 940 74.14 4.46 -1.61
C LYS A 940 74.49 5.43 -0.49
N VAL A 941 73.91 5.18 0.69
CA VAL A 941 74.15 5.89 1.94
C VAL A 941 75.64 5.90 2.31
N GLN A 942 76.14 7.07 2.73
CA GLN A 942 77.30 7.18 3.61
C GLN A 942 76.98 8.14 4.76
N SER A 943 77.23 7.68 5.98
CA SER A 943 77.04 8.45 7.21
C SER A 943 78.39 8.58 7.93
N ALA A 944 78.70 9.79 8.40
CA ALA A 944 79.76 10.10 9.37
C ALA A 944 81.23 9.92 8.84
N THR A 945 82.26 10.61 9.36
CA THR A 945 82.33 11.56 10.49
C THR A 945 83.53 12.53 10.39
N HIS A 946 83.42 13.70 11.05
CA HIS A 946 84.49 14.45 11.75
C HIS A 946 85.60 15.26 11.01
N LEU A 947 85.56 16.58 11.33
CA LEU A 947 86.64 17.43 11.92
C LEU A 947 87.53 18.38 11.07
N THR A 948 87.73 19.56 11.67
CA THR A 948 88.76 20.62 11.46
C THR A 948 88.78 21.39 10.12
N ALA A 949 89.14 22.68 10.06
CA ALA A 949 89.14 23.75 11.09
C ALA A 949 89.26 25.17 10.43
N SER A 950 88.66 26.17 11.09
CA SER A 950 89.00 27.61 11.11
C SER A 950 89.41 28.37 9.82
N GLN A 951 88.57 29.34 9.41
CA GLN A 951 89.02 30.71 9.10
C GLN A 951 87.86 31.73 9.27
N GLU A 952 88.20 32.97 9.63
CA GLU A 952 87.24 34.02 10.00
C GLU A 952 87.19 35.16 8.96
N SER A 953 85.99 35.55 8.52
CA SER A 953 85.64 36.90 8.04
C SER A 953 84.12 37.03 7.82
N PRO A 954 83.52 38.23 7.89
CA PRO A 954 82.10 38.36 8.22
C PRO A 954 81.13 38.32 7.03
N GLY A 955 80.02 37.62 7.20
CA GLY A 955 78.81 37.74 6.38
C GLY A 955 77.56 37.79 7.28
N PRO A 956 76.52 38.60 6.96
CA PRO A 956 75.31 38.69 7.78
C PRO A 956 74.43 37.45 7.61
N GLY A 957 74.63 36.46 8.49
CA GLY A 957 74.10 35.10 8.36
C GLY A 957 73.27 34.57 9.54
N SER A 958 72.75 35.43 10.42
CA SER A 958 71.74 35.03 11.40
C SER A 958 70.35 35.13 10.78
N GLU A 959 69.84 34.02 10.22
CA GLU A 959 68.42 33.96 9.83
C GLU A 959 67.56 34.20 11.08
N ASP A 960 66.54 35.07 10.96
CA ASP A 960 65.64 35.41 12.07
C ASP A 960 65.02 34.16 12.71
N PRO A 961 64.82 34.11 14.04
CA PRO A 961 64.14 32.99 14.69
C PRO A 961 62.74 32.77 14.08
N THR A 962 62.03 33.85 13.78
CA THR A 962 60.74 33.86 13.06
C THR A 962 60.85 33.21 11.68
N THR A 963 61.93 33.47 10.93
CA THR A 963 62.19 32.84 9.62
C THR A 963 62.46 31.34 9.76
N LYS A 964 63.22 30.93 10.78
CA LYS A 964 63.46 29.48 11.04
C LYS A 964 62.18 28.75 11.39
N GLN A 965 61.31 29.36 12.22
CA GLN A 965 60.02 28.77 12.59
C GLN A 965 59.08 28.68 11.38
N ILE A 966 59.04 29.69 10.50
CA ILE A 966 58.34 29.63 9.20
C ILE A 966 58.86 28.46 8.35
N MET A 967 60.17 28.32 8.18
CA MET A 967 60.77 27.26 7.35
C MET A 967 60.55 25.85 7.92
N GLN A 968 60.49 25.69 9.24
CA GLN A 968 60.07 24.44 9.86
C GLN A 968 58.59 24.14 9.60
N LEU A 969 57.71 25.11 9.87
CA LEU A 969 56.26 24.95 9.75
C LEU A 969 55.84 24.66 8.30
N LEU A 970 56.49 25.30 7.32
CA LEU A 970 56.32 24.99 5.89
C LEU A 970 56.72 23.55 5.55
N ARG A 971 57.83 23.04 6.11
CA ARG A 971 58.24 21.63 5.92
C ARG A 971 57.23 20.65 6.50
N GLU A 972 56.67 20.97 7.67
CA GLU A 972 55.62 20.16 8.31
C GLU A 972 54.28 20.20 7.57
N ILE A 973 53.97 21.29 6.86
CA ILE A 973 52.80 21.39 5.97
C ILE A 973 53.05 20.62 4.66
N GLN A 974 54.28 20.63 4.15
CA GLN A 974 54.66 19.98 2.89
C GLN A 974 54.74 18.45 3.01
N ASN A 975 55.24 17.92 4.14
CA ASN A 975 55.43 16.49 4.38
C ASN A 975 54.58 15.97 5.58
N PRO A 976 53.24 15.92 5.49
CA PRO A 976 52.38 15.50 6.60
C PRO A 976 52.46 14.00 6.96
N GLN A 977 53.20 13.19 6.19
CA GLN A 977 53.33 11.74 6.43
C GLN A 977 54.40 11.36 7.48
N GLU A 978 55.30 12.24 7.87
CA GLU A 978 56.34 11.94 8.89
C GLU A 978 55.81 12.01 10.34
N ARG A 979 54.62 11.43 10.61
CA ARG A 979 54.15 11.15 11.97
C ARG A 979 54.68 9.78 12.43
N PRO A 980 55.53 9.69 13.47
CA PRO A 980 55.98 8.40 14.02
C PRO A 980 54.88 7.75 14.89
N GLY A 981 53.83 7.24 14.24
CA GLY A 981 52.64 6.73 14.94
C GLY A 981 51.83 5.68 14.16
N SER A 982 51.85 4.44 14.67
CA SER A 982 51.05 3.27 14.26
C SER A 982 51.30 2.68 12.86
N LEU A 983 51.77 1.44 12.85
CA LEU A 983 51.68 0.53 11.70
C LEU A 983 50.24 0.03 11.55
N VAL A 984 49.51 0.56 10.56
CA VAL A 984 48.40 -0.16 9.92
C VAL A 984 48.64 -0.10 8.41
N HIS A 985 48.61 -1.26 7.77
CA HIS A 985 48.93 -1.40 6.35
C HIS A 985 47.85 -0.74 5.50
N ASN A 986 48.18 0.36 4.80
CA ASN A 986 47.30 0.88 3.74
C ASN A 986 47.24 -0.14 2.61
N PRO A 987 46.04 -0.62 2.20
CA PRO A 987 45.86 -1.29 0.93
C PRO A 987 45.66 -0.22 -0.15
N CYS A 988 46.76 0.35 -0.65
CA CYS A 988 46.70 1.20 -1.84
C CYS A 988 46.40 0.32 -3.07
N ILE A 989 45.11 0.15 -3.39
CA ILE A 989 44.67 -0.42 -4.66
C ILE A 989 45.17 0.53 -5.78
N PRO A 990 46.05 0.09 -6.70
CA PRO A 990 46.56 0.97 -7.74
C PRO A 990 45.50 1.18 -8.83
N PHE A 991 45.02 2.42 -8.98
CA PHE A 991 44.12 2.78 -10.07
C PHE A 991 44.91 2.94 -11.38
N PHE A 992 45.01 1.85 -12.15
CA PHE A 992 45.53 1.91 -13.51
C PHE A 992 44.48 2.42 -14.48
N TYR A 993 44.67 3.64 -14.98
CA TYR A 993 43.89 4.15 -16.11
C TYR A 993 44.46 3.58 -17.41
N ARG A 994 43.64 2.77 -18.10
CA ARG A 994 43.84 2.40 -19.50
C ARG A 994 42.58 2.79 -20.26
N ALA A 995 42.72 3.60 -21.30
CA ALA A 995 41.65 3.76 -22.27
C ALA A 995 41.48 2.42 -23.02
N ASP A 996 40.23 2.02 -23.23
CA ASP A 996 39.86 1.02 -24.22
C ASP A 996 39.70 1.73 -25.58
N ASP A 997 39.65 1.02 -26.71
CA ASP A 997 39.69 1.57 -28.08
C ASP A 997 38.45 2.42 -28.47
N ASN A 998 37.60 2.79 -27.50
CA ASN A 998 36.34 3.52 -27.65
C ASN A 998 36.17 4.67 -26.61
N ASP A 999 37.24 5.12 -25.95
CA ASP A 999 37.25 6.21 -24.94
C ASP A 999 36.35 6.02 -23.68
N GLU A 1000 35.80 4.82 -23.44
CA GLU A 1000 35.06 4.52 -22.20
C GLU A 1000 36.00 4.21 -21.01
N VAL A 1001 36.03 5.09 -20.00
CA VAL A 1001 36.80 4.86 -18.76
C VAL A 1001 36.11 3.83 -17.85
N ARG A 1002 36.53 2.57 -17.94
CA ARG A 1002 36.09 1.50 -17.02
C ARG A 1002 37.00 1.40 -15.79
N ILE A 1003 36.45 1.71 -14.62
CA ILE A 1003 37.11 1.46 -13.34
C ILE A 1003 37.00 -0.04 -13.03
N MET A 1004 38.08 -0.79 -13.27
CA MET A 1004 38.20 -2.14 -12.70
C MET A 1004 38.78 -2.04 -11.28
N VAL A 1005 38.10 -2.67 -10.33
CA VAL A 1005 38.64 -2.97 -9.00
C VAL A 1005 39.01 -4.45 -8.98
N VAL A 1006 40.25 -4.74 -8.58
CA VAL A 1006 40.77 -6.09 -8.32
C VAL A 1006 40.91 -6.24 -6.81
#